data_AF-A0A9P7RJ55-F1
#
_entry.id   AF-A0A9P7RJ55-F1
#
_cell.length_a   1.000
_cell.length_b   1.000
_cell.length_c   1.000
_cell.angle_alpha   90.00
_cell.angle_beta   90.00
_cell.angle_gamma   90.00
#
_symmetry.space_group_name_H-M   'P 1'
#
loop_
_entity.id
_entity.type
_entity.pdbx_description
1 polymer ?
#
loop_
_entity_poly.entity_id
_entity_poly.type
_entity_poly.pdbx_seq_one_letter_code
_entity_poly.pdbx_strand_id
1 'polypeptide(L)'
;MLRPSALVIVSSLIDLTLSQTAQDGVTSGNFAITAETVAPALQAVASDTAPSGIEYFDFESSQLTADVIANLTTYNLTGTAAFNFGDDEAAVEKRTARSCKVFPGDRAWPSDLMWFLLDLLMGGALLDGVPAAAPCYTDWLQYDAAKCNEITAAWTTPQYQMSEPTGLDYPIFEGVSCVPPSIARTGANCTQGGNPSYVVKVTNVAQIQLAVNFARNLNVRLIVKNKGHDFNAKSSGGGALSIWTHALQSIQYLGNDYHHRISGYIGPAFKIGSGIQALKLYEAADDLGLHVVGGIARTVGIGGGYIAGGGHSPLMSKYGVAADQVLSMEVVLPNGRFVSVDEKNYPDLFFALRGGGGSTWGIVTSLVIRAYPKTPVTTLTYSFATSNNVSTETFWSGVDAVFAQFPAYADAGMYSYWSIMCAPTTTCSFSMAPQWGNDMDAAKLAAVSASLFSNLSALHIPVADTKYTEFDGVLNTVINTWPSESEVVGAWNFHTASRLFPRSNWESKSKLAAQTKALRQSIETAGMMLGYNFKTAVNPSVNQTNAVNPAFRETLMHAMLGTVWSQEATPAEIAAANKNLVEMLQPWREANPGAGAYLNEADINEPNWQQAFYGSNYDYLYQLKQKYDPWGLLYATTAVGSEDWFITDQLEYYPTQNGRLCPR
;
A
#
# COMPACT_ATOMS: atom_id res chain seq x y z
N MET A 1 -20.08 -4.26 -24.21
CA MET A 1 -21.11 -3.58 -25.00
C MET A 1 -20.40 -2.55 -25.88
N LEU A 2 -20.73 -2.48 -27.17
CA LEU A 2 -20.33 -1.35 -28.01
C LEU A 2 -20.85 -0.07 -27.33
N ARG A 3 -19.95 0.88 -27.00
CA ARG A 3 -20.31 2.19 -26.46
C ARG A 3 -21.40 2.78 -27.37
N PRO A 4 -22.53 3.28 -26.84
CA PRO A 4 -23.55 3.89 -27.68
C PRO A 4 -22.94 5.13 -28.34
N SER A 5 -22.82 5.08 -29.66
CA SER A 5 -22.52 6.25 -30.47
C SER A 5 -23.62 7.29 -30.27
N ALA A 6 -23.23 8.47 -29.77
CA ALA A 6 -23.99 9.71 -29.72
C ALA A 6 -25.43 9.61 -29.16
N LEU A 7 -25.61 9.90 -27.87
CA LEU A 7 -26.93 10.18 -27.31
C LEU A 7 -27.24 11.68 -27.44
N VAL A 8 -28.26 12.02 -28.26
CA VAL A 8 -28.72 13.40 -28.44
C VAL A 8 -29.70 13.75 -27.32
N ILE A 9 -29.32 14.68 -26.43
CA ILE A 9 -30.23 15.28 -25.44
C ILE A 9 -30.48 16.73 -25.84
N VAL A 10 -31.75 17.13 -25.94
CA VAL A 10 -32.20 18.43 -26.47
C VAL A 10 -32.25 19.48 -25.36
N SER A 11 -31.63 20.65 -25.53
CA SER A 11 -31.84 21.83 -24.66
C SER A 11 -31.46 23.15 -25.34
N SER A 12 -32.01 24.28 -24.86
CA SER A 12 -31.85 25.64 -25.39
C SER A 12 -31.19 26.60 -24.38
N LEU A 13 -30.27 27.48 -24.81
CA LEU A 13 -29.49 28.39 -23.97
C LEU A 13 -29.29 29.80 -24.59
N ILE A 14 -29.07 30.83 -23.75
CA ILE A 14 -28.71 32.24 -24.07
C ILE A 14 -27.50 32.67 -23.20
N ASP A 15 -26.63 33.54 -23.77
CA ASP A 15 -25.27 34.01 -23.40
C ASP A 15 -24.92 34.34 -21.92
N LEU A 16 -23.70 33.96 -21.47
CA LEU A 16 -22.61 34.82 -20.92
C LEU A 16 -21.38 34.05 -20.32
N THR A 17 -20.18 34.53 -20.68
CA THR A 17 -18.81 34.48 -20.06
C THR A 17 -18.31 33.29 -19.21
N LEU A 18 -17.33 32.59 -19.81
CA LEU A 18 -16.22 31.75 -19.30
C LEU A 18 -16.08 31.43 -17.80
N SER A 19 -16.54 30.22 -17.42
CA SER A 19 -15.65 29.18 -16.87
C SER A 19 -15.98 27.89 -17.66
N GLN A 20 -15.02 27.32 -18.37
CA GLN A 20 -15.28 26.39 -19.49
C GLN A 20 -15.97 25.09 -19.06
N THR A 21 -17.19 24.86 -19.57
CA THR A 21 -17.81 23.53 -19.70
C THR A 21 -18.49 23.32 -21.08
N ALA A 22 -18.12 24.16 -22.07
CA ALA A 22 -18.29 23.93 -23.51
C ALA A 22 -17.00 24.33 -24.25
N GLN A 23 -16.62 23.63 -25.33
CA GLN A 23 -15.42 24.02 -26.11
C GLN A 23 -15.58 25.40 -26.77
N ASP A 24 -14.49 26.17 -26.83
CA ASP A 24 -14.48 27.54 -27.38
C ASP A 24 -15.03 27.55 -28.84
N GLY A 25 -16.02 28.41 -29.10
CA GLY A 25 -16.58 28.65 -30.44
C GLY A 25 -17.99 28.09 -30.69
N VAL A 26 -18.60 27.38 -29.73
CA VAL A 26 -20.00 26.90 -29.84
C VAL A 26 -20.96 27.97 -29.30
N THR A 27 -21.31 28.94 -30.14
CA THR A 27 -22.31 29.97 -29.81
C THR A 27 -23.64 29.64 -30.49
N SER A 28 -24.59 29.14 -29.69
CA SER A 28 -26.01 28.87 -30.03
C SER A 28 -26.33 27.69 -30.98
N GLY A 29 -27.31 26.87 -30.60
CA GLY A 29 -27.85 25.74 -31.39
C GLY A 29 -28.16 24.49 -30.55
N ASN A 30 -28.90 23.52 -31.11
CA ASN A 30 -29.04 22.17 -30.53
C ASN A 30 -27.76 21.36 -30.81
N PHE A 31 -27.05 20.88 -29.79
CA PHE A 31 -25.86 20.04 -29.97
C PHE A 31 -25.90 18.79 -29.10
N ALA A 32 -25.29 17.72 -29.60
CA ALA A 32 -25.14 16.48 -28.84
C ALA A 32 -24.10 16.66 -27.72
N ILE A 33 -24.33 16.04 -26.57
CA ILE A 33 -23.37 16.01 -25.45
C ILE A 33 -22.31 14.96 -25.79
N THR A 34 -21.13 15.41 -26.24
CA THR A 34 -20.02 14.58 -26.69
C THR A 34 -18.69 15.15 -26.23
N ALA A 35 -17.60 14.40 -26.43
CA ALA A 35 -16.24 14.85 -26.09
C ALA A 35 -15.80 16.08 -26.91
N GLU A 36 -16.42 16.31 -28.07
CA GLU A 36 -16.18 17.50 -28.89
C GLU A 36 -16.93 18.73 -28.38
N THR A 37 -18.00 18.57 -27.59
CA THR A 37 -18.86 19.69 -27.19
C THR A 37 -18.72 20.06 -25.71
N VAL A 38 -18.39 19.09 -24.84
CA VAL A 38 -18.20 19.31 -23.40
C VAL A 38 -16.72 19.18 -23.04
N ALA A 39 -16.17 20.23 -22.43
CA ALA A 39 -14.80 20.22 -21.91
C ALA A 39 -14.72 19.43 -20.58
N PRO A 40 -13.55 18.86 -20.23
CA PRO A 40 -13.34 18.25 -18.92
C PRO A 40 -13.69 19.23 -17.79
N ALA A 41 -14.30 18.74 -16.71
CA ALA A 41 -14.69 19.54 -15.55
C ALA A 41 -13.49 19.83 -14.65
N LEU A 42 -12.63 20.74 -15.10
CA LEU A 42 -11.47 21.20 -14.37
C LEU A 42 -11.23 22.68 -14.60
N GLN A 43 -10.50 23.28 -13.67
CA GLN A 43 -9.96 24.63 -13.74
C GLN A 43 -8.47 24.56 -13.46
N ALA A 44 -7.69 25.35 -14.22
CA ALA A 44 -6.30 25.58 -13.91
C ALA A 44 -6.20 26.56 -12.72
N VAL A 45 -5.59 26.10 -11.64
CA VAL A 45 -5.23 26.87 -10.45
C VAL A 45 -3.75 27.21 -10.54
N ALA A 46 -3.36 28.44 -10.17
CA ALA A 46 -1.97 28.88 -10.25
C ALA A 46 -1.07 28.04 -9.32
N SER A 47 0.08 27.59 -9.82
CA SER A 47 0.93 26.62 -9.12
C SER A 47 1.55 27.15 -7.84
N ASP A 48 1.78 28.46 -7.73
CA ASP A 48 2.35 29.16 -6.58
C ASP A 48 1.34 29.39 -5.43
N THR A 49 0.09 28.98 -5.61
CA THR A 49 -0.99 29.19 -4.62
C THR A 49 -1.10 28.10 -3.57
N ALA A 50 -0.25 27.06 -3.62
CA ALA A 50 -0.30 25.96 -2.68
C ALA A 50 -0.15 26.46 -1.23
N PRO A 51 -1.11 26.17 -0.32
CA PRO A 51 -1.01 26.56 1.09
C PRO A 51 0.25 26.03 1.79
N SER A 52 0.83 24.94 1.29
CA SER A 52 2.12 24.39 1.75
C SER A 52 3.32 25.30 1.46
N GLY A 53 3.17 26.30 0.59
CA GLY A 53 4.24 27.18 0.14
C GLY A 53 5.21 26.54 -0.86
N ILE A 54 4.84 25.38 -1.43
CA ILE A 54 5.61 24.64 -2.43
C ILE A 54 4.74 24.49 -3.67
N GLU A 55 5.28 24.86 -4.82
CA GLU A 55 4.51 24.85 -6.07
C GLU A 55 3.81 23.51 -6.34
N TYR A 56 2.56 23.59 -6.77
CA TYR A 56 1.81 22.43 -7.27
C TYR A 56 2.52 21.77 -8.46
N PHE A 57 2.49 20.44 -8.51
CA PHE A 57 2.79 19.75 -9.76
C PHE A 57 1.70 20.05 -10.81
N ASP A 58 1.99 19.87 -12.09
CA ASP A 58 1.02 20.10 -13.18
C ASP A 58 -0.31 19.35 -12.96
N PHE A 59 -0.24 18.12 -12.45
CA PHE A 59 -1.42 17.32 -12.14
C PHE A 59 -2.21 17.85 -10.93
N GLU A 60 -1.62 18.67 -10.06
CA GLU A 60 -2.25 19.30 -8.90
C GLU A 60 -2.86 20.65 -9.23
N SER A 61 -2.34 21.34 -10.25
CA SER A 61 -2.88 22.60 -10.74
C SER A 61 -4.21 22.43 -11.49
N SER A 62 -4.55 21.21 -11.91
CA SER A 62 -5.82 20.91 -12.59
C SER A 62 -6.86 20.38 -11.58
N GLN A 63 -7.75 21.26 -11.13
CA GLN A 63 -8.66 21.00 -10.00
C GLN A 63 -10.13 21.17 -10.37
N LEU A 64 -11.01 20.40 -9.72
CA LEU A 64 -12.44 20.65 -9.69
C LEU A 64 -12.73 21.72 -8.63
N THR A 65 -13.44 22.78 -9.02
CA THR A 65 -13.84 23.88 -8.13
C THR A 65 -15.36 24.01 -8.06
N ALA A 66 -15.87 24.77 -7.08
CA ALA A 66 -17.30 25.01 -6.96
C ALA A 66 -17.86 25.74 -8.19
N ASP A 67 -17.09 26.65 -8.78
CA ASP A 67 -17.46 27.40 -9.98
C ASP A 67 -17.57 26.48 -11.21
N VAL A 68 -16.69 25.48 -11.33
CA VAL A 68 -16.80 24.46 -12.38
C VAL A 68 -18.11 23.68 -12.25
N ILE A 69 -18.48 23.26 -11.03
CA ILE A 69 -19.75 22.54 -10.77
C ILE A 69 -20.97 23.43 -11.03
N ALA A 70 -20.93 24.69 -10.60
CA ALA A 70 -21.99 25.65 -10.85
C ALA A 70 -22.23 25.86 -12.35
N ASN A 71 -21.14 25.92 -13.13
CA ASN A 71 -21.23 26.04 -14.58
C ASN A 71 -21.85 24.80 -15.23
N LEU A 72 -21.48 23.58 -14.81
CA LEU A 72 -22.14 22.35 -15.30
C LEU A 72 -23.67 22.40 -15.16
N THR A 73 -24.16 22.98 -14.06
CA THR A 73 -25.60 23.15 -13.78
C THR A 73 -26.25 24.17 -14.70
N THR A 74 -25.49 25.20 -15.12
CA THR A 74 -25.92 26.24 -16.05
C THR A 74 -26.09 25.70 -17.48
N TYR A 75 -25.38 24.63 -17.86
CA TYR A 75 -25.55 23.91 -19.14
C TYR A 75 -26.72 22.91 -19.15
N ASN A 76 -27.57 22.92 -18.12
CA ASN A 76 -28.74 22.04 -17.98
C ASN A 76 -28.40 20.54 -18.08
N LEU A 77 -27.17 20.16 -17.73
CA LEU A 77 -26.75 18.76 -17.64
C LEU A 77 -27.51 18.11 -16.47
N THR A 78 -28.34 17.12 -16.78
CA THR A 78 -29.03 16.35 -15.73
C THR A 78 -28.04 15.47 -15.00
N GLY A 79 -28.06 15.47 -13.66
CA GLY A 79 -27.23 14.59 -12.84
C GLY A 79 -25.96 15.22 -12.27
N THR A 80 -25.73 16.52 -12.45
CA THR A 80 -24.56 17.24 -11.93
C THR A 80 -24.42 17.17 -10.40
N ALA A 81 -25.53 17.00 -9.70
CA ALA A 81 -25.55 16.78 -8.25
C ALA A 81 -24.75 15.54 -7.80
N ALA A 82 -24.42 14.61 -8.70
CA ALA A 82 -23.49 13.51 -8.43
C ALA A 82 -22.06 14.00 -8.15
N PHE A 83 -21.69 15.20 -8.59
CA PHE A 83 -20.33 15.73 -8.49
C PHE A 83 -20.15 16.82 -7.43
N ASN A 84 -21.23 17.24 -6.75
CA ASN A 84 -21.20 18.25 -5.68
C ASN A 84 -20.25 17.86 -4.55
N PHE A 85 -19.64 18.84 -3.89
CA PHE A 85 -18.82 18.62 -2.71
C PHE A 85 -19.67 18.25 -1.48
N GLY A 86 -19.06 17.61 -0.49
CA GLY A 86 -19.77 17.09 0.69
C GLY A 86 -20.17 18.16 1.70
N ASP A 87 -19.70 19.39 1.53
CA ASP A 87 -20.02 20.56 2.36
C ASP A 87 -21.14 21.44 1.78
N ASP A 88 -21.66 21.12 0.59
CA ASP A 88 -22.86 21.78 0.02
C ASP A 88 -24.14 21.35 0.76
N GLU A 89 -25.01 22.29 1.10
CA GLU A 89 -26.27 22.06 1.86
C GLU A 89 -27.14 20.93 1.25
N ALA A 90 -27.24 20.87 -0.08
CA ALA A 90 -27.99 19.83 -0.79
C ALA A 90 -27.35 18.42 -0.69
N ALA A 91 -26.04 18.34 -0.50
CA ALA A 91 -25.33 17.08 -0.21
C ALA A 91 -25.49 16.68 1.27
N VAL A 92 -25.60 17.66 2.17
CA VAL A 92 -25.82 17.48 3.61
C VAL A 92 -27.23 16.94 3.91
N GLU A 93 -28.26 17.35 3.16
CA GLU A 93 -29.63 16.80 3.30
C GLU A 93 -29.73 15.32 2.93
N LYS A 94 -28.83 14.81 2.07
CA LYS A 94 -28.76 13.40 1.65
C LYS A 94 -28.00 12.49 2.61
N ARG A 95 -27.74 12.92 3.85
CA ARG A 95 -27.25 12.02 4.93
C ARG A 95 -28.30 10.95 5.24
N THR A 96 -28.41 9.94 4.39
CA THR A 96 -29.19 8.75 4.68
C THR A 96 -28.48 7.91 5.73
N ALA A 97 -29.26 7.16 6.52
CA ALA A 97 -28.69 6.09 7.34
C ALA A 97 -27.80 5.21 6.46
N ARG A 98 -26.66 4.74 6.99
CA ARG A 98 -25.73 3.88 6.25
C ARG A 98 -26.54 2.72 5.66
N SER A 99 -26.44 2.55 4.34
CA SER A 99 -27.02 1.44 3.59
C SER A 99 -25.90 0.70 2.86
N CYS A 100 -26.17 -0.51 2.39
CA CYS A 100 -25.21 -1.21 1.56
C CYS A 100 -24.83 -0.36 0.34
N LYS A 101 -23.55 -0.40 -0.04
CA LYS A 101 -23.08 0.22 -1.28
C LYS A 101 -23.84 -0.39 -2.46
N VAL A 102 -24.16 0.45 -3.45
CA VAL A 102 -24.77 -0.02 -4.70
C VAL A 102 -23.80 -0.94 -5.41
N PHE A 103 -24.33 -1.95 -6.10
CA PHE A 103 -23.56 -3.00 -6.75
C PHE A 103 -24.12 -3.26 -8.16
N PRO A 104 -23.31 -3.70 -9.14
CA PRO A 104 -23.79 -4.00 -10.48
C PRO A 104 -25.02 -4.92 -10.47
N GLY A 105 -26.05 -4.53 -11.22
CA GLY A 105 -27.34 -5.23 -11.28
C GLY A 105 -28.43 -4.64 -10.37
N ASP A 106 -28.08 -3.76 -9.42
CA ASP A 106 -29.08 -3.04 -8.64
C ASP A 106 -29.85 -2.02 -9.47
N ARG A 107 -31.11 -1.79 -9.10
CA ARG A 107 -31.89 -0.66 -9.65
C ARG A 107 -31.23 0.70 -9.37
N ALA A 108 -30.49 0.81 -8.27
CA ALA A 108 -29.79 2.04 -7.87
C ALA A 108 -28.36 2.14 -8.42
N TRP A 109 -27.88 1.12 -9.14
CA TRP A 109 -26.59 1.20 -9.82
C TRP A 109 -26.61 2.37 -10.83
N PRO A 110 -25.56 3.19 -10.94
CA PRO A 110 -25.53 4.28 -11.89
C PRO A 110 -25.75 3.77 -13.32
N SER A 111 -26.60 4.46 -14.08
CA SER A 111 -26.90 4.09 -15.46
C SER A 111 -25.70 4.32 -16.37
N ASP A 112 -25.72 3.71 -17.56
CA ASP A 112 -24.68 3.91 -18.59
C ASP A 112 -24.48 5.39 -18.93
N LEU A 113 -25.57 6.17 -18.94
CA LEU A 113 -25.50 7.63 -19.16
C LEU A 113 -24.77 8.35 -18.03
N MET A 114 -24.93 7.90 -16.79
CA MET A 114 -24.25 8.47 -15.62
C MET A 114 -22.76 8.14 -15.62
N TRP A 115 -22.39 6.91 -16.00
CA TRP A 115 -20.99 6.53 -16.22
C TRP A 115 -20.36 7.26 -17.41
N PHE A 116 -21.10 7.45 -18.50
CA PHE A 116 -20.67 8.24 -19.64
C PHE A 116 -20.43 9.70 -19.26
N LEU A 117 -21.33 10.30 -18.47
CA LEU A 117 -21.15 11.67 -17.97
C LEU A 117 -19.89 11.78 -17.11
N LEU A 118 -19.64 10.83 -16.20
CA LEU A 118 -18.40 10.79 -15.43
C LEU A 118 -17.16 10.75 -16.35
N ASP A 119 -17.12 9.86 -17.34
CA ASP A 119 -16.00 9.74 -18.29
C ASP A 119 -15.77 11.03 -19.09
N LEU A 120 -16.87 11.64 -19.55
CA LEU A 120 -16.84 12.91 -20.29
C LEU A 120 -16.23 14.03 -19.46
N LEU A 121 -16.69 14.21 -18.21
CA LEU A 121 -16.17 15.24 -17.31
C LEU A 121 -14.71 14.96 -16.90
N MET A 122 -14.29 13.70 -16.89
CA MET A 122 -12.90 13.30 -16.63
C MET A 122 -11.97 13.46 -17.83
N GLY A 123 -12.51 13.71 -19.03
CA GLY A 123 -11.74 13.77 -20.27
C GLY A 123 -11.30 12.40 -20.79
N GLY A 124 -12.13 11.36 -20.63
CA GLY A 124 -11.83 10.02 -21.15
C GLY A 124 -10.96 9.16 -20.23
N ALA A 125 -10.87 9.49 -18.94
CA ALA A 125 -10.00 8.79 -17.99
C ALA A 125 -10.65 7.56 -17.35
N LEU A 126 -11.92 7.26 -17.65
CA LEU A 126 -12.64 6.12 -17.09
C LEU A 126 -12.41 4.86 -17.95
N LEU A 127 -11.91 3.82 -17.31
CA LEU A 127 -11.68 2.50 -17.89
C LEU A 127 -12.69 1.50 -17.34
N ASP A 128 -13.10 0.55 -18.18
CA ASP A 128 -13.78 -0.66 -17.71
C ASP A 128 -12.82 -1.45 -16.80
N GLY A 129 -13.31 -1.94 -15.67
CA GLY A 129 -12.53 -2.72 -14.70
C GLY A 129 -12.31 -4.17 -15.11
N VAL A 130 -11.86 -4.39 -16.34
CA VAL A 130 -11.59 -5.73 -16.88
C VAL A 130 -10.46 -6.38 -16.09
N PRO A 131 -10.63 -7.63 -15.57
CA PRO A 131 -9.55 -8.35 -14.90
C PRO A 131 -8.32 -8.53 -15.81
N ALA A 132 -7.12 -8.38 -15.26
CA ALA A 132 -5.87 -8.39 -16.04
C ALA A 132 -5.69 -9.65 -16.90
N ALA A 133 -6.13 -10.82 -16.40
CA ALA A 133 -6.06 -12.08 -17.13
C ALA A 133 -7.28 -12.39 -18.01
N ALA A 134 -8.29 -11.51 -18.09
CA ALA A 134 -9.48 -11.75 -18.91
C ALA A 134 -9.19 -12.07 -20.40
N PRO A 135 -8.14 -11.51 -21.04
CA PRO A 135 -7.77 -11.90 -22.41
C PRO A 135 -7.41 -13.38 -22.58
N CYS A 136 -7.16 -14.13 -21.50
CA CYS A 136 -6.94 -15.57 -21.54
C CYS A 136 -8.20 -16.43 -21.62
N TYR A 137 -9.40 -15.84 -21.53
CA TYR A 137 -10.65 -16.58 -21.37
C TYR A 137 -11.63 -16.27 -22.51
N THR A 138 -12.08 -17.30 -23.21
CA THR A 138 -12.93 -17.20 -24.41
C THR A 138 -14.29 -16.55 -24.18
N ASP A 139 -14.78 -16.55 -22.94
CA ASP A 139 -16.08 -15.99 -22.57
C ASP A 139 -16.03 -14.46 -22.38
N TRP A 140 -14.83 -13.86 -22.41
CA TRP A 140 -14.63 -12.43 -22.33
C TRP A 140 -14.43 -11.81 -23.71
N LEU A 141 -15.01 -10.64 -23.94
CA LEU A 141 -14.87 -9.90 -25.21
C LEU A 141 -13.42 -9.55 -25.55
N GLN A 142 -12.56 -9.50 -24.53
CA GLN A 142 -11.14 -9.18 -24.61
C GLN A 142 -10.29 -10.41 -24.93
N TYR A 143 -10.87 -11.60 -25.14
CA TYR A 143 -10.13 -12.81 -25.46
C TYR A 143 -9.17 -12.60 -26.64
N ASP A 144 -7.90 -12.88 -26.39
CA ASP A 144 -6.84 -12.84 -27.38
C ASP A 144 -5.74 -13.83 -26.94
N ALA A 145 -5.56 -14.90 -27.72
CA ALA A 145 -4.60 -15.95 -27.41
C ALA A 145 -3.14 -15.46 -27.43
N ALA A 146 -2.79 -14.52 -28.32
CA ALA A 146 -1.45 -13.95 -28.35
C ALA A 146 -1.22 -13.08 -27.12
N LYS A 147 -2.21 -12.26 -26.77
CA LYS A 147 -2.13 -11.44 -25.56
C LYS A 147 -2.07 -12.29 -24.30
N CYS A 148 -2.79 -13.40 -24.25
CA CYS A 148 -2.73 -14.33 -23.13
C CYS A 148 -1.32 -14.90 -22.91
N ASN A 149 -0.60 -15.21 -23.99
CA ASN A 149 0.79 -15.69 -23.87
C ASN A 149 1.72 -14.61 -23.29
N GLU A 150 1.56 -13.34 -23.71
CA GLU A 150 2.30 -12.21 -23.15
C GLU A 150 2.00 -12.03 -21.66
N ILE A 151 0.72 -12.04 -21.29
CA ILE A 151 0.26 -11.91 -19.91
C ILE A 151 0.83 -13.04 -19.06
N THR A 152 0.74 -14.28 -19.54
CA THR A 152 1.24 -15.46 -18.81
C THR A 152 2.74 -15.37 -18.56
N ALA A 153 3.52 -14.90 -19.54
CA ALA A 153 4.96 -14.74 -19.41
C ALA A 153 5.36 -13.62 -18.43
N ALA A 154 4.55 -12.56 -18.33
CA ALA A 154 4.84 -11.40 -17.47
C ALA A 154 4.15 -11.45 -16.10
N TRP A 155 3.20 -12.36 -15.88
CA TRP A 155 2.29 -12.38 -14.73
C TRP A 155 3.00 -12.30 -13.38
N THR A 156 4.12 -13.01 -13.25
CA THR A 156 4.86 -13.11 -12.00
C THR A 156 5.80 -11.93 -11.74
N THR A 157 5.75 -10.89 -12.59
CA THR A 157 6.55 -9.68 -12.42
C THR A 157 5.70 -8.55 -11.83
N PRO A 158 6.21 -7.83 -10.81
CA PRO A 158 5.49 -6.70 -10.24
C PRO A 158 5.38 -5.54 -11.23
N GLN A 159 6.30 -5.43 -12.20
CA GLN A 159 6.24 -4.45 -13.28
C GLN A 159 5.00 -4.60 -14.15
N TYR A 160 4.60 -5.85 -14.43
CA TYR A 160 3.36 -6.12 -15.14
C TYR A 160 2.14 -5.78 -14.26
N GLN A 161 2.08 -6.32 -13.03
CA GLN A 161 0.94 -6.13 -12.13
C GLN A 161 0.65 -4.66 -11.85
N MET A 162 1.70 -3.87 -11.58
CA MET A 162 1.55 -2.44 -11.34
C MET A 162 1.15 -1.63 -12.58
N SER A 163 1.38 -2.14 -13.79
CA SER A 163 1.07 -1.47 -15.06
C SER A 163 -0.36 -1.71 -15.52
N GLU A 164 -0.99 -2.78 -15.03
CA GLU A 164 -2.37 -3.10 -15.34
C GLU A 164 -3.33 -2.36 -14.39
N PRO A 165 -4.45 -1.79 -14.87
CA PRO A 165 -5.43 -1.11 -14.03
C PRO A 165 -5.97 -1.99 -12.89
N THR A 166 -6.15 -3.28 -13.14
CA THR A 166 -6.66 -4.30 -12.20
C THR A 166 -5.60 -5.29 -11.71
N GLY A 167 -4.33 -5.13 -12.11
CA GLY A 167 -3.24 -6.01 -11.65
C GLY A 167 -2.94 -5.87 -10.15
N LEU A 168 -2.60 -6.98 -9.50
CA LEU A 168 -2.36 -7.09 -8.07
C LEU A 168 -1.26 -8.11 -7.82
N ASP A 169 -0.38 -7.81 -6.88
CA ASP A 169 0.76 -8.68 -6.56
C ASP A 169 0.32 -9.94 -5.79
N TYR A 170 -0.78 -9.83 -5.02
CA TYR A 170 -1.33 -10.91 -4.20
C TYR A 170 -2.83 -11.10 -4.45
N PRO A 171 -3.24 -11.78 -5.54
CA PRO A 171 -4.64 -11.82 -6.02
C PRO A 171 -5.56 -12.81 -5.26
N ILE A 172 -5.21 -13.13 -4.01
CA ILE A 172 -5.84 -14.21 -3.21
C ILE A 172 -7.29 -13.84 -2.87
N PHE A 173 -7.50 -12.63 -2.39
CA PHE A 173 -8.79 -12.21 -1.84
C PHE A 173 -9.72 -11.65 -2.91
N GLU A 174 -9.30 -11.55 -4.17
CA GLU A 174 -10.17 -11.26 -5.31
C GLU A 174 -10.92 -12.51 -5.80
N GLY A 175 -10.77 -13.62 -5.06
CA GLY A 175 -11.43 -14.91 -5.29
C GLY A 175 -10.64 -15.83 -6.20
N VAL A 176 -9.49 -15.39 -6.73
CA VAL A 176 -8.68 -16.14 -7.69
C VAL A 176 -9.52 -16.65 -8.87
N SER A 177 -10.47 -15.81 -9.32
CA SER A 177 -11.37 -16.17 -10.40
C SER A 177 -10.73 -16.00 -11.77
N CYS A 178 -9.87 -14.98 -11.93
CA CYS A 178 -9.31 -14.61 -13.22
C CYS A 178 -7.80 -14.40 -13.14
N VAL A 179 -7.06 -15.49 -13.33
CA VAL A 179 -5.58 -15.56 -13.38
C VAL A 179 -5.17 -16.29 -14.65
N PRO A 180 -3.90 -16.28 -15.10
CA PRO A 180 -3.50 -17.05 -16.28
C PRO A 180 -3.88 -18.53 -16.14
N PRO A 181 -4.36 -19.19 -17.21
CA PRO A 181 -4.79 -20.59 -17.16
C PRO A 181 -3.72 -21.56 -16.62
N SER A 182 -2.43 -21.22 -16.75
CA SER A 182 -1.31 -22.00 -16.22
C SER A 182 -1.28 -22.09 -14.69
N ILE A 183 -1.84 -21.11 -13.99
CA ILE A 183 -1.91 -21.05 -12.52
C ILE A 183 -3.34 -21.05 -11.99
N ALA A 184 -4.34 -21.14 -12.86
CA ALA A 184 -5.74 -21.27 -12.48
C ALA A 184 -6.04 -22.70 -12.01
N ARG A 185 -7.12 -22.89 -11.24
CA ARG A 185 -7.64 -24.24 -10.97
C ARG A 185 -8.05 -24.91 -12.28
N THR A 186 -7.98 -26.24 -12.31
CA THR A 186 -8.47 -27.01 -13.46
C THR A 186 -9.94 -26.70 -13.72
N GLY A 187 -10.26 -26.19 -14.93
CA GLY A 187 -11.63 -25.82 -15.32
C GLY A 187 -12.16 -24.53 -14.69
N ALA A 188 -11.31 -23.67 -14.14
CA ALA A 188 -11.72 -22.37 -13.62
C ALA A 188 -12.26 -21.45 -14.71
N ASN A 189 -13.33 -20.72 -14.41
CA ASN A 189 -13.87 -19.67 -15.26
C ASN A 189 -13.47 -18.30 -14.72
N CYS A 190 -13.06 -17.39 -15.61
CA CYS A 190 -12.82 -15.99 -15.27
C CYS A 190 -14.12 -15.25 -14.97
N THR A 191 -14.20 -14.68 -13.77
CA THR A 191 -15.27 -13.77 -13.35
C THR A 191 -14.67 -12.47 -12.83
N GLN A 192 -15.51 -11.43 -12.70
CA GLN A 192 -15.10 -10.14 -12.13
C GLN A 192 -14.46 -10.29 -10.74
N GLY A 193 -15.02 -11.16 -9.89
CA GLY A 193 -14.53 -11.38 -8.53
C GLY A 193 -14.41 -10.08 -7.73
N GLY A 194 -13.32 -9.93 -7.00
CA GLY A 194 -13.00 -8.73 -6.22
C GLY A 194 -12.42 -7.58 -7.04
N ASN A 195 -12.37 -7.66 -8.38
CA ASN A 195 -11.91 -6.55 -9.21
C ASN A 195 -12.97 -5.44 -9.29
N PRO A 196 -12.57 -4.16 -9.31
CA PRO A 196 -13.50 -3.04 -9.44
C PRO A 196 -14.26 -3.10 -10.77
N SER A 197 -15.47 -2.55 -10.82
CA SER A 197 -16.25 -2.46 -12.07
C SER A 197 -15.70 -1.39 -13.02
N TYR A 198 -15.16 -0.31 -12.47
CA TYR A 198 -14.55 0.78 -13.23
C TYR A 198 -13.26 1.26 -12.56
N VAL A 199 -12.34 1.79 -13.37
CA VAL A 199 -11.06 2.35 -12.90
C VAL A 199 -10.87 3.74 -13.49
N VAL A 200 -10.55 4.71 -12.65
CA VAL A 200 -10.13 6.06 -13.05
C VAL A 200 -8.62 6.04 -13.20
N LYS A 201 -8.14 6.20 -14.44
CA LYS A 201 -6.71 6.36 -14.74
C LYS A 201 -6.29 7.80 -14.46
N VAL A 202 -5.97 8.08 -13.21
CA VAL A 202 -5.70 9.43 -12.73
C VAL A 202 -4.48 10.03 -13.43
N THR A 203 -4.64 11.22 -13.98
CA THR A 203 -3.57 12.10 -14.46
C THR A 203 -3.65 13.50 -13.85
N ASN A 204 -4.72 13.82 -13.10
CA ASN A 204 -4.87 15.09 -12.38
C ASN A 204 -5.81 15.00 -11.16
N VAL A 205 -5.78 16.04 -10.33
CA VAL A 205 -6.59 16.18 -9.10
C VAL A 205 -8.08 16.23 -9.39
N ALA A 206 -8.53 16.94 -10.43
CA ALA A 206 -9.95 17.04 -10.77
C ALA A 206 -10.61 15.67 -10.98
N GLN A 207 -9.91 14.73 -11.63
CA GLN A 207 -10.40 13.36 -11.81
C GLN A 207 -10.58 12.61 -10.48
N ILE A 208 -9.67 12.80 -9.51
CA ILE A 208 -9.81 12.23 -8.17
C ILE A 208 -11.06 12.84 -7.49
N GLN A 209 -11.22 14.16 -7.55
CA GLN A 209 -12.34 14.85 -6.91
C GLN A 209 -13.69 14.43 -7.51
N LEU A 210 -13.78 14.30 -8.84
CA LEU A 210 -14.95 13.78 -9.54
C LEU A 210 -15.31 12.36 -9.07
N ALA A 211 -14.32 11.47 -8.98
CA ALA A 211 -14.53 10.09 -8.55
C ALA A 211 -15.00 10.00 -7.08
N VAL A 212 -14.39 10.79 -6.19
CA VAL A 212 -14.77 10.88 -4.77
C VAL A 212 -16.20 11.36 -4.61
N ASN A 213 -16.56 12.46 -5.28
CA ASN A 213 -17.90 13.03 -5.20
C ASN A 213 -18.94 12.08 -5.81
N PHE A 214 -18.66 11.52 -6.99
CA PHE A 214 -19.53 10.56 -7.66
C PHE A 214 -19.83 9.35 -6.78
N ALA A 215 -18.79 8.72 -6.22
CA ALA A 215 -18.96 7.53 -5.39
C ALA A 215 -19.71 7.84 -4.10
N ARG A 216 -19.41 8.97 -3.44
CA ARG A 216 -20.14 9.40 -2.23
C ARG A 216 -21.61 9.66 -2.52
N ASN A 217 -21.90 10.46 -3.54
CA ASN A 217 -23.24 10.97 -3.80
C ASN A 217 -24.16 9.90 -4.44
N LEU A 218 -23.60 8.87 -5.07
CA LEU A 218 -24.33 7.73 -5.65
C LEU A 218 -24.15 6.43 -4.84
N ASN A 219 -23.51 6.50 -3.68
CA ASN A 219 -23.27 5.37 -2.78
C ASN A 219 -22.56 4.17 -3.42
N VAL A 220 -21.67 4.43 -4.39
CA VAL A 220 -20.80 3.42 -5.01
C VAL A 220 -19.63 3.14 -4.07
N ARG A 221 -19.19 1.88 -3.97
CA ARG A 221 -17.97 1.53 -3.24
C ARG A 221 -16.77 2.21 -3.91
N LEU A 222 -16.00 3.00 -3.17
CA LEU A 222 -14.77 3.61 -3.67
C LEU A 222 -13.57 2.83 -3.14
N ILE A 223 -12.63 2.50 -4.02
CA ILE A 223 -11.33 1.93 -3.63
C ILE A 223 -10.20 2.77 -4.23
N VAL A 224 -9.00 2.65 -3.65
CA VAL A 224 -7.81 3.35 -4.14
C VAL A 224 -6.72 2.31 -4.40
N LYS A 225 -6.19 2.32 -5.62
CA LYS A 225 -5.03 1.52 -6.00
C LYS A 225 -3.86 2.42 -6.35
N ASN A 226 -2.70 2.11 -5.80
CA ASN A 226 -1.43 2.66 -6.29
C ASN A 226 -0.77 1.62 -7.19
N LYS A 227 0.02 0.71 -6.60
CA LYS A 227 0.77 -0.32 -7.34
C LYS A 227 0.16 -1.72 -7.29
N GLY A 228 -0.77 -1.99 -6.38
CA GLY A 228 -1.36 -3.33 -6.22
C GLY A 228 -0.58 -4.26 -5.28
N HIS A 229 0.36 -3.71 -4.51
CA HIS A 229 1.24 -4.41 -3.55
C HIS A 229 0.59 -4.91 -2.26
N ASP A 230 -0.69 -4.61 -2.02
CA ASP A 230 -1.29 -4.84 -0.71
C ASP A 230 -1.54 -6.35 -0.46
N PHE A 231 -0.97 -6.89 0.61
CA PHE A 231 -1.11 -8.30 1.01
C PHE A 231 -2.53 -8.66 1.47
N ASN A 232 -3.32 -7.65 1.88
CA ASN A 232 -4.59 -7.80 2.59
C ASN A 232 -5.77 -7.20 1.81
N ALA A 233 -5.66 -7.14 0.47
CA ALA A 233 -6.73 -6.76 -0.44
C ALA A 233 -7.30 -5.34 -0.23
N LYS A 234 -6.55 -4.44 0.41
CA LYS A 234 -7.02 -3.07 0.74
C LYS A 234 -7.12 -2.14 -0.48
N SER A 235 -6.67 -2.62 -1.64
CA SER A 235 -6.72 -1.92 -2.93
C SER A 235 -7.62 -2.59 -3.97
N SER A 236 -8.53 -3.47 -3.55
CA SER A 236 -9.50 -4.16 -4.40
C SER A 236 -10.91 -4.11 -3.81
N GLY A 237 -11.91 -4.50 -4.61
CA GLY A 237 -13.31 -4.45 -4.23
C GLY A 237 -14.27 -4.70 -5.40
N GLY A 238 -15.07 -5.76 -5.30
CA GLY A 238 -16.16 -6.05 -6.23
C GLY A 238 -17.19 -4.91 -6.24
N GLY A 239 -17.69 -4.58 -7.44
CA GLY A 239 -18.68 -3.52 -7.63
C GLY A 239 -18.16 -2.10 -7.38
N ALA A 240 -16.85 -1.91 -7.23
CA ALA A 240 -16.26 -0.63 -6.88
C ALA A 240 -15.91 0.26 -8.09
N LEU A 241 -15.79 1.56 -7.83
CA LEU A 241 -15.01 2.50 -8.63
C LEU A 241 -13.59 2.60 -8.01
N SER A 242 -12.56 2.34 -8.80
CA SER A 242 -11.17 2.40 -8.37
C SER A 242 -10.50 3.70 -8.80
N ILE A 243 -9.83 4.39 -7.89
CA ILE A 243 -8.93 5.50 -8.20
C ILE A 243 -7.52 4.94 -8.33
N TRP A 244 -6.96 4.97 -9.54
CA TRP A 244 -5.63 4.45 -9.81
C TRP A 244 -4.59 5.56 -9.90
N THR A 245 -3.82 5.74 -8.82
CA THR A 245 -2.87 6.86 -8.62
C THR A 245 -1.49 6.63 -9.27
N HIS A 246 -1.31 5.52 -9.99
CA HIS A 246 -0.02 5.10 -10.53
C HIS A 246 0.67 6.19 -11.35
N ALA A 247 -0.04 6.97 -12.17
CA ALA A 247 0.58 7.92 -13.09
C ALA A 247 1.07 9.22 -12.42
N LEU A 248 0.83 9.42 -11.12
CA LEU A 248 1.35 10.57 -10.35
C LEU A 248 2.85 10.38 -10.04
N GLN A 249 3.69 10.50 -11.07
CA GLN A 249 5.11 10.10 -11.10
C GLN A 249 6.12 11.27 -11.03
N SER A 250 5.70 12.48 -10.65
CA SER A 250 6.64 13.62 -10.60
C SER A 250 7.59 13.53 -9.39
N ILE A 251 8.83 13.97 -9.58
CA ILE A 251 9.83 14.14 -8.52
C ILE A 251 10.44 15.54 -8.68
N GLN A 252 10.53 16.28 -7.58
CA GLN A 252 11.19 17.58 -7.52
C GLN A 252 12.13 17.61 -6.32
N TYR A 253 13.41 17.88 -6.58
CA TYR A 253 14.38 18.17 -5.53
C TYR A 253 14.20 19.61 -5.04
N LEU A 254 14.09 19.81 -3.73
CA LEU A 254 13.84 21.13 -3.12
C LEU A 254 15.12 21.86 -2.70
N GLY A 255 16.29 21.25 -2.94
CA GLY A 255 17.60 21.81 -2.58
C GLY A 255 18.14 21.27 -1.25
N ASN A 256 19.45 21.45 -1.03
CA ASN A 256 20.16 20.89 0.14
C ASN A 256 19.84 21.62 1.45
N ASP A 257 19.47 22.90 1.34
CA ASP A 257 19.11 23.76 2.47
C ASP A 257 17.64 24.14 2.37
N TYR A 258 16.77 23.17 2.06
CA TYR A 258 15.33 23.41 2.03
C TYR A 258 14.82 23.70 3.45
N HIS A 259 14.08 24.79 3.61
CA HIS A 259 13.55 25.25 4.90
C HIS A 259 12.03 24.99 4.97
N HIS A 260 11.64 23.90 5.64
CA HIS A 260 10.23 23.66 5.95
C HIS A 260 9.83 24.47 7.20
N ARG A 261 9.26 25.66 6.98
CA ARG A 261 8.96 26.63 8.05
C ARG A 261 8.08 26.09 9.17
N ILE A 262 7.13 25.21 8.85
CA ILE A 262 6.15 24.69 9.81
C ILE A 262 6.83 23.78 10.84
N SER A 263 7.63 22.81 10.37
CA SER A 263 8.31 21.87 11.28
C SER A 263 9.69 22.35 11.73
N GLY A 264 10.18 23.48 11.21
CA GLY A 264 11.54 23.99 11.45
C GLY A 264 12.65 23.14 10.81
N TYR A 265 12.30 22.19 9.93
CA TYR A 265 13.29 21.33 9.27
C TYR A 265 14.14 22.13 8.27
N ILE A 266 15.45 21.90 8.33
CA ILE A 266 16.45 22.43 7.40
C ILE A 266 17.29 21.26 6.90
N GLY A 267 17.28 21.02 5.59
CA GLY A 267 18.08 19.95 4.97
C GLY A 267 17.52 19.54 3.61
N PRO A 268 18.14 18.55 2.94
CA PRO A 268 17.71 18.10 1.63
C PRO A 268 16.31 17.46 1.70
N ALA A 269 15.48 17.74 0.70
CA ALA A 269 14.12 17.20 0.61
C ALA A 269 13.66 17.03 -0.83
N PHE A 270 12.70 16.15 -1.04
CA PHE A 270 12.01 15.97 -2.30
C PHE A 270 10.51 16.19 -2.12
N LYS A 271 9.87 16.85 -3.08
CA LYS A 271 8.44 16.70 -3.34
C LYS A 271 8.28 15.55 -4.34
N ILE A 272 7.40 14.60 -4.04
CA ILE A 272 7.16 13.40 -4.87
C ILE A 272 5.67 13.20 -5.09
N GLY A 273 5.28 12.80 -6.29
CA GLY A 273 3.93 12.31 -6.56
C GLY A 273 3.67 10.98 -5.84
N SER A 274 2.43 10.72 -5.44
CA SER A 274 2.08 9.53 -4.65
C SER A 274 2.29 8.22 -5.39
N GLY A 275 2.32 8.25 -6.72
CA GLY A 275 2.59 7.10 -7.58
C GLY A 275 4.07 6.68 -7.61
N ILE A 276 5.01 7.48 -7.10
CA ILE A 276 6.44 7.17 -7.17
C ILE A 276 6.78 5.85 -6.47
N GLN A 277 7.68 5.09 -7.10
CA GLN A 277 8.17 3.81 -6.60
C GLN A 277 9.50 3.96 -5.88
N ALA A 278 9.80 3.00 -5.01
CA ALA A 278 11.04 3.00 -4.24
C ALA A 278 12.29 3.15 -5.12
N LEU A 279 12.40 2.33 -6.18
CA LEU A 279 13.58 2.37 -7.05
C LEU A 279 13.79 3.74 -7.73
N LYS A 280 12.74 4.32 -8.32
CA LYS A 280 12.84 5.63 -8.97
C LYS A 280 13.25 6.74 -8.01
N LEU A 281 12.79 6.66 -6.75
CA LEU A 281 13.18 7.62 -5.73
C LEU A 281 14.64 7.42 -5.30
N TYR A 282 15.11 6.17 -5.20
CA TYR A 282 16.51 5.89 -4.92
C TYR A 282 17.43 6.37 -6.05
N GLU A 283 17.05 6.19 -7.31
CA GLU A 283 17.78 6.71 -8.48
C GLU A 283 17.90 8.22 -8.42
N ALA A 284 16.78 8.94 -8.24
CA ALA A 284 16.77 10.40 -8.15
C ALA A 284 17.58 10.95 -6.96
N ALA A 285 17.64 10.22 -5.84
CA ALA A 285 18.45 10.60 -4.69
C ALA A 285 19.94 10.35 -4.92
N ASP A 286 20.31 9.19 -5.48
CA ASP A 286 21.71 8.82 -5.69
C ASP A 286 22.41 9.74 -6.70
N ASP A 287 21.70 10.18 -7.75
CA ASP A 287 22.17 11.17 -8.73
C ASP A 287 22.62 12.50 -8.08
N LEU A 288 22.07 12.81 -6.90
CA LEU A 288 22.38 14.00 -6.11
C LEU A 288 23.32 13.72 -4.94
N GLY A 289 23.85 12.50 -4.81
CA GLY A 289 24.66 12.08 -3.68
C GLY A 289 23.86 12.02 -2.37
N LEU A 290 22.59 11.62 -2.45
CA LEU A 290 21.67 11.54 -1.32
C LEU A 290 21.08 10.14 -1.15
N HIS A 291 20.57 9.89 0.06
CA HIS A 291 19.76 8.76 0.47
C HIS A 291 18.35 9.22 0.84
N VAL A 292 17.37 8.35 0.63
CA VAL A 292 15.99 8.51 1.13
C VAL A 292 15.58 7.24 1.86
N VAL A 293 14.68 7.36 2.85
CA VAL A 293 14.09 6.19 3.52
C VAL A 293 13.02 5.60 2.61
N GLY A 294 13.23 4.38 2.12
CA GLY A 294 12.28 3.64 1.31
C GLY A 294 12.27 2.14 1.65
N GLY A 295 11.37 1.40 0.99
CA GLY A 295 11.26 -0.06 1.11
C GLY A 295 12.36 -0.81 0.37
N ILE A 296 12.46 -2.12 0.62
CA ILE A 296 13.43 -3.00 -0.08
C ILE A 296 12.90 -3.49 -1.43
N ALA A 297 11.59 -3.66 -1.58
CA ALA A 297 10.94 -4.02 -2.84
C ALA A 297 10.91 -2.80 -3.78
N ARG A 298 11.36 -2.99 -5.01
CA ARG A 298 11.68 -1.91 -5.96
C ARG A 298 10.44 -1.18 -6.43
N THR A 299 9.34 -1.91 -6.57
CA THR A 299 8.13 -1.43 -7.22
C THR A 299 7.09 -0.89 -6.25
N VAL A 300 7.29 -1.03 -4.94
CA VAL A 300 6.41 -0.49 -3.88
C VAL A 300 6.21 1.01 -4.08
N GLY A 301 4.94 1.44 -4.04
CA GLY A 301 4.56 2.86 -4.13
C GLY A 301 4.82 3.60 -2.82
N ILE A 302 5.80 4.51 -2.80
CA ILE A 302 6.27 5.22 -1.62
C ILE A 302 5.14 6.05 -0.99
N GLY A 303 4.42 6.84 -1.79
CA GLY A 303 3.36 7.73 -1.33
C GLY A 303 2.00 7.06 -1.08
N GLY A 304 1.95 5.73 -1.05
CA GLY A 304 0.72 4.96 -0.83
C GLY A 304 0.68 4.28 0.54
N GLY A 305 0.22 3.02 0.54
CA GLY A 305 0.11 2.18 1.73
C GLY A 305 1.41 2.04 2.53
N TYR A 306 2.58 2.13 1.87
CA TYR A 306 3.89 2.04 2.52
C TYR A 306 4.08 3.12 3.59
N ILE A 307 4.07 4.41 3.22
CA ILE A 307 4.13 5.52 4.20
C ILE A 307 2.89 5.53 5.11
N ALA A 308 1.70 5.30 4.55
CA ALA A 308 0.48 5.38 5.33
C ALA A 308 0.40 4.31 6.44
N GLY A 309 1.08 3.17 6.28
CA GLY A 309 1.16 2.11 7.29
C GLY A 309 2.41 2.17 8.19
N GLY A 310 3.35 3.06 7.91
CA GLY A 310 4.61 3.20 8.66
C GLY A 310 5.84 3.11 7.75
N GLY A 311 6.06 1.94 7.15
CA GLY A 311 7.16 1.69 6.21
C GLY A 311 8.52 1.45 6.88
N HIS A 312 8.89 0.18 7.06
CA HIS A 312 10.25 -0.19 7.48
C HIS A 312 11.26 0.00 6.33
N SER A 313 12.53 0.16 6.67
CA SER A 313 13.60 0.49 5.71
C SER A 313 14.96 0.01 6.22
N PRO A 314 15.92 -0.33 5.33
CA PRO A 314 17.31 -0.53 5.74
C PRO A 314 17.94 0.67 6.47
N LEU A 315 17.39 1.87 6.29
CA LEU A 315 17.84 3.09 6.95
C LEU A 315 17.10 3.42 8.27
N MET A 316 16.10 2.63 8.67
CA MET A 316 15.20 3.04 9.77
C MET A 316 15.88 3.10 11.13
N SER A 317 16.93 2.30 11.34
CA SER A 317 17.77 2.35 12.55
C SER A 317 18.60 3.63 12.66
N LYS A 318 18.70 4.43 11.58
CA LYS A 318 19.37 5.73 11.54
C LYS A 318 18.39 6.90 11.50
N TYR A 319 17.31 6.79 10.72
CA TYR A 319 16.43 7.93 10.41
C TYR A 319 14.96 7.75 10.82
N GLY A 320 14.56 6.59 11.34
CA GLY A 320 13.16 6.28 11.67
C GLY A 320 12.41 5.64 10.50
N VAL A 321 11.12 5.38 10.70
CA VAL A 321 10.26 4.76 9.64
C VAL A 321 9.95 5.76 8.53
N ALA A 322 9.44 5.29 7.39
CA ALA A 322 9.10 6.16 6.25
C ALA A 322 8.07 7.24 6.61
N ALA A 323 7.07 6.90 7.43
CA ALA A 323 6.08 7.83 7.94
C ALA A 323 6.68 8.98 8.76
N ASP A 324 7.84 8.78 9.40
CA ASP A 324 8.52 9.83 10.13
C ASP A 324 9.09 10.89 9.17
N GLN A 325 9.37 10.54 7.92
CA GLN A 325 10.08 11.39 6.95
C GLN A 325 9.24 12.48 6.31
N VAL A 326 7.91 12.40 6.44
CA VAL A 326 7.01 13.30 5.74
C VAL A 326 6.94 14.65 6.46
N LEU A 327 7.05 15.72 5.66
CA LEU A 327 6.98 17.11 6.09
C LEU A 327 5.60 17.72 5.80
N SER A 328 5.01 17.39 4.65
CA SER A 328 3.66 17.79 4.25
C SER A 328 3.11 16.85 3.17
N MET A 329 1.80 16.91 2.94
CA MET A 329 1.11 16.15 1.89
C MET A 329 0.03 17.00 1.22
N GLU A 330 -0.24 16.72 -0.05
CA GLU A 330 -1.41 17.22 -0.76
C GLU A 330 -2.45 16.08 -0.88
N VAL A 331 -3.71 16.36 -0.52
CA VAL A 331 -4.72 15.32 -0.27
C VAL A 331 -6.10 15.75 -0.75
N VAL A 332 -6.80 14.86 -1.47
CA VAL A 332 -8.25 14.97 -1.70
C VAL A 332 -9.01 14.28 -0.57
N LEU A 333 -9.80 15.03 0.18
CA LEU A 333 -10.58 14.56 1.31
C LEU A 333 -11.85 13.80 0.88
N PRO A 334 -12.48 13.03 1.79
CA PRO A 334 -13.76 12.36 1.51
C PRO A 334 -14.91 13.28 1.12
N ASN A 335 -14.85 14.56 1.49
CA ASN A 335 -15.81 15.59 1.04
C ASN A 335 -15.50 16.14 -0.37
N GLY A 336 -14.42 15.68 -1.02
CA GLY A 336 -13.98 16.06 -2.36
C GLY A 336 -13.03 17.26 -2.41
N ARG A 337 -12.78 17.95 -1.30
CA ARG A 337 -11.88 19.12 -1.28
C ARG A 337 -10.41 18.69 -1.38
N PHE A 338 -9.64 19.43 -2.15
CA PHE A 338 -8.19 19.28 -2.25
C PHE A 338 -7.49 20.23 -1.26
N VAL A 339 -6.63 19.71 -0.39
CA VAL A 339 -6.02 20.47 0.71
C VAL A 339 -4.56 20.09 0.91
N SER A 340 -3.78 21.06 1.41
CA SER A 340 -2.43 20.80 1.94
C SER A 340 -2.50 20.47 3.43
N VAL A 341 -1.77 19.43 3.83
CA VAL A 341 -1.80 18.86 5.19
C VAL A 341 -0.39 18.82 5.76
N ASP A 342 -0.20 19.39 6.95
CA ASP A 342 1.06 19.46 7.70
C ASP A 342 0.80 19.61 9.21
N GLU A 343 1.83 19.95 10.01
CA GLU A 343 1.70 20.08 11.48
C GLU A 343 0.88 21.29 11.95
N LYS A 344 0.53 22.20 11.05
CA LYS A 344 -0.31 23.38 11.31
C LYS A 344 -1.66 23.28 10.60
N ASN A 345 -1.66 22.79 9.37
CA ASN A 345 -2.83 22.66 8.51
C ASN A 345 -3.36 21.23 8.59
N TYR A 346 -4.52 21.05 9.24
CA TYR A 346 -5.10 19.72 9.54
C TYR A 346 -4.15 18.79 10.33
N PRO A 347 -3.61 19.21 11.50
CA PRO A 347 -2.58 18.47 12.22
C PRO A 347 -3.01 17.07 12.68
N ASP A 348 -4.29 16.89 12.99
CA ASP A 348 -4.89 15.60 13.35
C ASP A 348 -5.01 14.67 12.14
N LEU A 349 -5.35 15.19 10.96
CA LEU A 349 -5.28 14.43 9.72
C LEU A 349 -3.83 14.09 9.34
N PHE A 350 -2.90 15.03 9.52
CA PHE A 350 -1.47 14.80 9.27
C PHE A 350 -0.88 13.72 10.18
N PHE A 351 -1.34 13.66 11.43
CA PHE A 351 -1.05 12.55 12.34
C PHE A 351 -1.56 11.23 11.76
N ALA A 352 -2.85 11.18 11.37
CA ALA A 352 -3.51 9.97 10.88
C ALA A 352 -2.92 9.43 9.56
N LEU A 353 -2.58 10.31 8.61
CA LEU A 353 -1.98 9.94 7.32
C LEU A 353 -0.58 9.32 7.45
N ARG A 354 0.12 9.56 8.56
CA ARG A 354 1.47 9.06 8.83
C ARG A 354 1.43 7.87 9.78
N GLY A 355 1.02 6.70 9.28
CA GLY A 355 1.01 5.43 10.02
C GLY A 355 -0.37 4.92 10.45
N GLY A 356 -1.45 5.68 10.22
CA GLY A 356 -2.83 5.28 10.52
C GLY A 356 -3.48 4.38 9.46
N GLY A 357 -2.69 3.83 8.52
CA GLY A 357 -3.14 2.95 7.44
C GLY A 357 -3.63 3.68 6.19
N GLY A 358 -3.37 3.08 5.02
CA GLY A 358 -3.92 3.55 3.74
C GLY A 358 -5.42 3.27 3.56
N SER A 359 -6.00 3.83 2.49
CA SER A 359 -7.40 3.61 2.06
C SER A 359 -8.49 4.05 3.05
N THR A 360 -8.21 4.99 3.97
CA THR A 360 -9.20 5.41 4.99
C THR A 360 -9.35 6.93 5.22
N TRP A 361 -8.30 7.73 4.98
CA TRP A 361 -8.26 9.16 5.36
C TRP A 361 -8.54 10.14 4.21
N GLY A 362 -8.10 9.80 3.00
CA GLY A 362 -8.13 10.65 1.81
C GLY A 362 -7.26 10.07 0.70
N ILE A 363 -7.24 10.73 -0.46
CA ILE A 363 -6.42 10.34 -1.61
C ILE A 363 -5.22 11.28 -1.68
N VAL A 364 -4.04 10.78 -1.30
CA VAL A 364 -2.79 11.53 -1.35
C VAL A 364 -2.31 11.66 -2.80
N THR A 365 -1.96 12.88 -3.22
CA THR A 365 -1.47 13.18 -4.58
C THR A 365 0.03 13.43 -4.62
N SER A 366 0.57 14.09 -3.60
CA SER A 366 2.00 14.28 -3.42
C SER A 366 2.39 14.39 -1.94
N LEU A 367 3.68 14.20 -1.69
CA LEU A 367 4.29 14.27 -0.36
C LEU A 367 5.61 15.02 -0.45
N VAL A 368 5.96 15.73 0.61
CA VAL A 368 7.30 16.27 0.80
C VAL A 368 8.01 15.40 1.82
N ILE A 369 9.16 14.85 1.44
CA ILE A 369 9.92 13.90 2.25
C ILE A 369 11.37 14.36 2.41
N ARG A 370 11.96 14.04 3.56
CA ARG A 370 13.37 14.30 3.84
C ARG A 370 14.29 13.38 3.02
N ALA A 371 15.47 13.90 2.72
CA ALA A 371 16.60 13.14 2.21
C ALA A 371 17.82 13.36 3.11
N TYR A 372 18.87 12.58 2.89
CA TYR A 372 20.05 12.52 3.74
C TYR A 372 21.33 12.41 2.90
N PRO A 373 22.49 12.88 3.35
CA PRO A 373 23.73 12.68 2.62
C PRO A 373 24.03 11.19 2.37
N LYS A 374 24.51 10.88 1.16
CA LYS A 374 24.96 9.53 0.81
C LYS A 374 26.14 9.12 1.68
N THR A 375 26.06 7.91 2.20
CA THR A 375 27.10 7.22 2.95
C THR A 375 27.29 5.78 2.44
N PRO A 376 28.48 5.17 2.64
CA PRO A 376 28.74 3.80 2.22
C PRO A 376 27.90 2.80 3.02
N VAL A 377 27.61 1.67 2.38
CA VAL A 377 26.86 0.56 2.94
C VAL A 377 27.63 -0.73 2.72
N THR A 378 27.70 -1.59 3.72
CA THR A 378 28.27 -2.94 3.59
C THR A 378 27.22 -3.97 3.92
N THR A 379 27.13 -5.04 3.12
CA THR A 379 26.30 -6.21 3.42
C THR A 379 27.14 -7.40 3.84
N LEU A 380 26.57 -8.24 4.70
CA LEU A 380 27.09 -9.54 5.10
C LEU A 380 26.03 -10.60 4.81
N THR A 381 26.39 -11.63 4.04
CA THR A 381 25.60 -12.87 3.91
C THR A 381 26.24 -14.00 4.69
N TYR A 382 25.46 -14.93 5.22
CA TYR A 382 25.94 -16.23 5.73
C TYR A 382 24.77 -17.21 5.91
N SER A 383 25.07 -18.50 5.92
CA SER A 383 24.08 -19.56 6.12
C SER A 383 24.61 -20.70 6.99
N PHE A 384 23.71 -21.42 7.65
CA PHE A 384 24.02 -22.69 8.31
C PHE A 384 22.77 -23.57 8.35
N ALA A 385 22.97 -24.89 8.49
CA ALA A 385 21.88 -25.85 8.44
C ALA A 385 22.14 -27.06 9.32
N THR A 386 21.08 -27.82 9.61
CA THR A 386 21.19 -29.17 10.14
C THR A 386 21.98 -30.06 9.18
N SER A 387 22.77 -30.98 9.72
CA SER A 387 23.56 -31.95 8.94
C SER A 387 23.84 -33.19 9.78
N ASN A 388 24.57 -34.17 9.24
CA ASN A 388 25.02 -35.33 10.02
C ASN A 388 25.80 -34.96 11.29
N ASN A 389 26.44 -33.79 11.32
CA ASN A 389 27.23 -33.29 12.44
C ASN A 389 26.54 -32.15 13.22
N VAL A 390 25.40 -31.65 12.74
CA VAL A 390 24.64 -30.56 13.36
C VAL A 390 23.22 -31.06 13.60
N SER A 391 22.93 -31.47 14.83
CA SER A 391 21.59 -31.86 15.23
C SER A 391 20.61 -30.67 15.17
N THR A 392 19.31 -30.95 15.15
CA THR A 392 18.27 -29.92 15.22
C THR A 392 18.43 -29.02 16.46
N GLU A 393 18.81 -29.56 17.62
CA GLU A 393 19.07 -28.76 18.82
C GLU A 393 20.31 -27.87 18.69
N THR A 394 21.36 -28.37 18.04
CA THR A 394 22.57 -27.57 17.76
C THR A 394 22.26 -26.45 16.78
N PHE A 395 21.47 -26.73 15.74
CA PHE A 395 20.96 -25.72 14.81
C PHE A 395 20.21 -24.60 15.53
N TRP A 396 19.25 -24.95 16.40
CA TRP A 396 18.50 -23.96 17.17
C TRP A 396 19.36 -23.17 18.15
N SER A 397 20.38 -23.78 18.74
CA SER A 397 21.40 -23.06 19.52
C SER A 397 22.16 -22.03 18.67
N GLY A 398 22.38 -22.32 17.39
CA GLY A 398 22.92 -21.38 16.42
C GLY A 398 21.97 -20.22 16.09
N VAL A 399 20.68 -20.50 15.91
CA VAL A 399 19.64 -19.46 15.73
C VAL A 399 19.56 -18.55 16.95
N ASP A 400 19.60 -19.11 18.16
CA ASP A 400 19.64 -18.34 19.41
C ASP A 400 20.90 -17.46 19.48
N ALA A 401 22.05 -17.96 19.03
CA ALA A 401 23.28 -17.17 18.97
C ALA A 401 23.17 -15.97 18.00
N VAL A 402 22.45 -16.12 16.87
CA VAL A 402 22.12 -15.02 15.96
C VAL A 402 21.19 -14.02 16.63
N PHE A 403 20.07 -14.48 17.18
CA PHE A 403 19.08 -13.60 17.81
C PHE A 403 19.68 -12.85 19.00
N ALA A 404 20.61 -13.44 19.74
CA ALA A 404 21.32 -12.77 20.82
C ALA A 404 22.10 -11.52 20.38
N GLN A 405 22.47 -11.39 19.09
CA GLN A 405 23.16 -10.22 18.56
C GLN A 405 22.23 -9.08 18.14
N PHE A 406 20.94 -9.33 17.99
CA PHE A 406 19.98 -8.35 17.47
C PHE A 406 19.97 -7.00 18.20
N PRO A 407 20.11 -6.93 19.54
CA PRO A 407 20.26 -5.64 20.23
C PRO A 407 21.50 -4.87 19.75
N ALA A 408 22.66 -5.54 19.69
CA ALA A 408 23.93 -4.93 19.30
C ALA A 408 23.91 -4.46 17.84
N TYR A 409 23.36 -5.26 16.93
CA TYR A 409 23.23 -4.90 15.52
C TYR A 409 22.32 -3.68 15.33
N ALA A 410 21.12 -3.71 15.93
CA ALA A 410 20.21 -2.57 15.86
C ALA A 410 20.85 -1.31 16.48
N ASP A 411 21.60 -1.44 17.59
CA ASP A 411 22.27 -0.32 18.22
C ASP A 411 23.45 0.25 17.44
N ALA A 412 24.10 -0.57 16.62
CA ALA A 412 25.07 -0.14 15.63
C ALA A 412 24.44 0.50 14.37
N GLY A 413 23.12 0.71 14.34
CA GLY A 413 22.42 1.35 13.23
C GLY A 413 22.14 0.41 12.04
N MET A 414 22.18 -0.90 12.27
CA MET A 414 22.04 -1.91 11.23
C MET A 414 20.59 -2.31 10.97
N TYR A 415 20.40 -3.01 9.85
CA TYR A 415 19.17 -3.69 9.47
C TYR A 415 19.53 -5.12 9.06
N SER A 416 18.69 -6.11 9.32
CA SER A 416 18.96 -7.48 8.89
C SER A 416 17.71 -8.09 8.27
N TYR A 417 17.91 -8.90 7.23
CA TYR A 417 16.91 -9.73 6.58
C TYR A 417 17.34 -11.19 6.69
N TRP A 418 16.52 -12.03 7.31
CA TRP A 418 16.84 -13.43 7.55
C TRP A 418 15.66 -14.34 7.25
N SER A 419 15.96 -15.60 6.98
CA SER A 419 14.96 -16.64 6.79
C SER A 419 15.33 -17.94 7.48
N ILE A 420 14.32 -18.67 7.91
CA ILE A 420 14.43 -20.04 8.40
C ILE A 420 13.52 -20.91 7.53
N MET A 421 14.08 -21.98 7.00
CA MET A 421 13.34 -22.99 6.24
C MET A 421 13.48 -24.32 6.95
N CYS A 422 12.37 -24.99 7.23
CA CYS A 422 12.35 -26.32 7.84
C CYS A 422 11.51 -27.27 6.97
N ALA A 423 12.11 -28.40 6.59
CA ALA A 423 11.36 -29.47 5.94
C ALA A 423 10.64 -30.34 6.99
N PRO A 424 9.57 -31.05 6.62
CA PRO A 424 8.84 -31.96 7.52
C PRO A 424 9.72 -33.04 8.19
N THR A 425 10.88 -33.34 7.61
CA THR A 425 11.84 -34.36 8.08
C THR A 425 12.96 -33.79 8.97
N THR A 426 12.71 -32.71 9.71
CA THR A 426 13.61 -32.05 10.69
C THR A 426 14.89 -31.39 10.15
N THR A 427 15.06 -31.34 8.83
CA THR A 427 16.16 -30.56 8.24
C THR A 427 15.77 -29.10 8.18
N CYS A 428 16.54 -28.25 8.84
CA CYS A 428 16.35 -26.81 8.85
C CYS A 428 17.58 -26.07 8.36
N SER A 429 17.38 -24.92 7.74
CA SER A 429 18.42 -23.97 7.36
C SER A 429 18.09 -22.57 7.85
N PHE A 430 19.13 -21.81 8.15
CA PHE A 430 19.10 -20.39 8.46
C PHE A 430 19.91 -19.65 7.38
N SER A 431 19.36 -18.55 6.89
CA SER A 431 20.05 -17.65 5.96
C SER A 431 19.95 -16.21 6.42
N MET A 432 21.08 -15.51 6.44
CA MET A 432 21.16 -14.05 6.57
C MET A 432 21.46 -13.47 5.19
N ALA A 433 20.51 -12.74 4.60
CA ALA A 433 20.60 -12.29 3.22
C ALA A 433 19.83 -10.96 2.98
N PRO A 434 20.36 -9.81 3.44
CA PRO A 434 21.64 -9.65 4.14
C PRO A 434 21.50 -9.17 5.59
N GLN A 435 22.62 -9.16 6.29
CA GLN A 435 22.88 -8.22 7.39
C GLN A 435 23.48 -6.93 6.80
N TRP A 436 22.80 -5.81 7.00
CA TRP A 436 23.04 -4.51 6.36
C TRP A 436 23.67 -3.52 7.34
N GLY A 437 24.93 -3.14 7.08
CA GLY A 437 25.68 -2.16 7.84
C GLY A 437 25.64 -0.77 7.20
N ASN A 438 24.93 0.17 7.82
CA ASN A 438 24.93 1.59 7.44
C ASN A 438 26.19 2.29 7.97
N ASP A 439 26.88 3.07 7.14
CA ASP A 439 28.11 3.80 7.52
C ASP A 439 29.22 2.86 8.03
N MET A 440 29.35 1.69 7.39
CA MET A 440 30.35 0.68 7.74
C MET A 440 31.10 0.24 6.49
N ASP A 441 32.41 0.03 6.65
CA ASP A 441 33.22 -0.81 5.77
C ASP A 441 33.14 -2.28 6.24
N ALA A 442 33.75 -3.18 5.47
CA ALA A 442 33.79 -4.61 5.76
C ALA A 442 34.49 -4.92 7.09
N ALA A 443 35.53 -4.17 7.45
CA ALA A 443 36.27 -4.38 8.70
C ALA A 443 35.41 -4.05 9.93
N LYS A 444 34.68 -2.93 9.89
CA LYS A 444 33.77 -2.52 10.96
C LYS A 444 32.58 -3.47 11.08
N LEU A 445 31.98 -3.88 9.95
CA LEU A 445 30.90 -4.87 9.98
C LEU A 445 31.38 -6.22 10.52
N ALA A 446 32.57 -6.67 10.12
CA ALA A 446 33.16 -7.90 10.62
C ALA A 446 33.45 -7.84 12.13
N ALA A 447 33.92 -6.70 12.63
CA ALA A 447 34.15 -6.51 14.06
C ALA A 447 32.86 -6.59 14.87
N VAL A 448 31.76 -6.01 14.37
CA VAL A 448 30.43 -6.08 15.02
C VAL A 448 29.88 -7.52 15.04
N SER A 449 30.14 -8.31 13.98
CA SER A 449 29.65 -9.69 13.84
C SER A 449 30.60 -10.76 14.40
N ALA A 450 31.79 -10.40 14.90
CA ALA A 450 32.83 -11.36 15.30
C ALA A 450 32.39 -12.31 16.42
N SER A 451 31.62 -11.80 17.39
CA SER A 451 31.05 -12.58 18.50
C SER A 451 30.17 -13.72 18.00
N LEU A 452 29.35 -13.47 16.97
CA LEU A 452 28.47 -14.48 16.38
C LEU A 452 29.27 -15.65 15.83
N PHE A 453 30.25 -15.40 14.97
CA PHE A 453 31.02 -16.46 14.33
C PHE A 453 31.86 -17.25 15.35
N SER A 454 32.36 -16.59 16.41
CA SER A 454 33.01 -17.28 17.53
C SER A 454 32.03 -18.22 18.24
N ASN A 455 30.79 -17.79 18.48
CA ASN A 455 29.77 -18.62 19.14
C ASN A 455 29.34 -19.80 18.26
N LEU A 456 29.13 -19.58 16.95
CA LEU A 456 28.80 -20.66 16.01
C LEU A 456 29.93 -21.69 15.90
N SER A 457 31.18 -21.23 15.88
CA SER A 457 32.35 -22.11 15.89
C SER A 457 32.45 -22.95 17.17
N ALA A 458 32.17 -22.36 18.35
CA ALA A 458 32.14 -23.09 19.62
C ALA A 458 31.03 -24.16 19.68
N LEU A 459 29.94 -23.96 18.94
CA LEU A 459 28.87 -24.94 18.74
C LEU A 459 29.19 -25.99 17.66
N HIS A 460 30.37 -25.92 17.03
CA HIS A 460 30.77 -26.78 15.90
C HIS A 460 29.81 -26.69 14.70
N ILE A 461 29.19 -25.52 14.50
CA ILE A 461 28.32 -25.26 13.35
C ILE A 461 29.16 -24.75 12.19
N PRO A 462 29.27 -25.49 11.07
CA PRO A 462 29.91 -24.97 9.87
C PRO A 462 29.05 -23.87 9.27
N VAL A 463 29.65 -22.71 9.03
CA VAL A 463 29.00 -21.57 8.39
C VAL A 463 29.43 -21.50 6.92
N ALA A 464 28.45 -21.35 6.03
CA ALA A 464 28.65 -21.20 4.59
C ALA A 464 28.31 -19.77 4.14
N ASP A 465 28.61 -19.47 2.87
CA ASP A 465 28.22 -18.24 2.16
C ASP A 465 28.59 -16.93 2.87
N THR A 466 29.64 -16.95 3.70
CA THR A 466 30.11 -15.78 4.43
C THR A 466 30.77 -14.80 3.47
N LYS A 467 30.07 -13.72 3.12
CA LYS A 467 30.54 -12.73 2.17
C LYS A 467 30.23 -11.32 2.65
N TYR A 468 31.27 -10.48 2.72
CA TYR A 468 31.16 -9.05 2.92
C TYR A 468 31.22 -8.35 1.56
N THR A 469 30.28 -7.44 1.28
CA THR A 469 30.27 -6.65 0.04
C THR A 469 30.03 -5.19 0.37
N GLU A 470 30.96 -4.33 -0.04
CA GLU A 470 30.86 -2.87 0.14
C GLU A 470 30.23 -2.24 -1.11
N PHE A 471 29.37 -1.26 -0.89
CA PHE A 471 28.66 -0.54 -1.93
C PHE A 471 28.72 0.97 -1.69
N ASP A 472 28.75 1.73 -2.78
CA ASP A 472 28.53 3.17 -2.75
C ASP A 472 27.02 3.46 -2.66
N GLY A 473 26.51 3.48 -1.43
CA GLY A 473 25.16 3.95 -1.14
C GLY A 473 24.03 2.93 -1.24
N VAL A 474 22.82 3.38 -0.92
CA VAL A 474 21.61 2.54 -0.77
C VAL A 474 21.15 2.00 -2.12
N LEU A 475 21.12 2.81 -3.18
CA LEU A 475 20.69 2.36 -4.52
C LEU A 475 21.50 1.14 -4.97
N ASN A 476 22.83 1.28 -5.00
CA ASN A 476 23.73 0.20 -5.40
C ASN A 476 23.58 -1.03 -4.51
N THR A 477 23.37 -0.85 -3.21
CA THR A 477 23.17 -1.97 -2.30
C THR A 477 21.85 -2.69 -2.58
N VAL A 478 20.73 -1.96 -2.72
CA VAL A 478 19.41 -2.55 -3.00
C VAL A 478 19.44 -3.33 -4.31
N ILE A 479 19.97 -2.74 -5.39
CA ILE A 479 19.89 -3.37 -6.70
C ILE A 479 20.75 -4.63 -6.84
N ASN A 480 21.84 -4.72 -6.07
CA ASN A 480 22.74 -5.87 -6.09
C ASN A 480 22.38 -6.93 -5.03
N THR A 481 21.69 -6.54 -3.96
CA THR A 481 21.23 -7.46 -2.91
C THR A 481 19.91 -8.14 -3.30
N TRP A 482 18.96 -7.37 -3.82
CA TRP A 482 17.64 -7.82 -4.24
C TRP A 482 17.46 -7.51 -5.72
N PRO A 483 18.01 -8.36 -6.62
CA PRO A 483 17.88 -8.20 -8.07
C PRO A 483 16.40 -8.22 -8.51
N SER A 484 16.06 -7.63 -9.65
CA SER A 484 14.66 -7.52 -10.11
C SER A 484 13.97 -8.87 -10.22
N GLU A 485 14.72 -9.91 -10.56
CA GLU A 485 14.25 -11.27 -10.75
C GLU A 485 13.90 -11.97 -9.43
N SER A 486 14.28 -11.39 -8.29
CA SER A 486 13.94 -11.89 -6.96
C SER A 486 12.58 -11.40 -6.44
N GLU A 487 12.03 -10.33 -7.02
CA GLU A 487 10.71 -9.80 -6.67
C GLU A 487 9.64 -10.53 -7.49
N VAL A 488 9.23 -11.71 -7.02
CA VAL A 488 8.24 -12.58 -7.68
C VAL A 488 6.87 -12.43 -7.02
N VAL A 489 5.85 -12.14 -7.84
CA VAL A 489 4.47 -11.87 -7.39
C VAL A 489 3.45 -12.68 -8.20
N GLY A 490 2.15 -12.40 -8.04
CA GLY A 490 1.07 -12.96 -8.85
C GLY A 490 0.68 -14.40 -8.49
N ALA A 491 1.44 -15.06 -7.61
CA ALA A 491 1.04 -16.31 -7.01
C ALA A 491 -0.06 -16.09 -5.96
N TRP A 492 -1.00 -17.02 -5.88
CA TRP A 492 -2.15 -16.94 -4.98
C TRP A 492 -2.20 -18.10 -3.97
N ASN A 493 -1.26 -19.04 -4.04
CA ASN A 493 -1.30 -20.28 -3.28
C ASN A 493 -0.46 -20.25 -1.99
N PHE A 494 -0.27 -19.05 -1.43
CA PHE A 494 0.42 -18.82 -0.16
C PHE A 494 -0.20 -17.61 0.54
N HIS A 495 -0.08 -17.53 1.86
CA HIS A 495 -0.50 -16.35 2.61
C HIS A 495 0.41 -16.17 3.83
N THR A 496 0.65 -14.92 4.21
CA THR A 496 1.59 -14.57 5.28
C THR A 496 0.90 -13.83 6.41
N ALA A 497 1.40 -14.04 7.61
CA ALA A 497 1.00 -13.35 8.82
C ALA A 497 2.24 -12.91 9.60
N SER A 498 2.13 -11.92 10.47
CA SER A 498 3.31 -11.38 11.17
C SER A 498 3.03 -10.90 12.58
N ARG A 499 4.11 -10.76 13.36
CA ARG A 499 4.13 -10.05 14.64
C ARG A 499 5.38 -9.21 14.79
N LEU A 500 5.27 -8.21 15.66
CA LEU A 500 6.41 -7.47 16.19
C LEU A 500 6.87 -8.10 17.51
N PHE A 501 8.17 -8.03 17.77
CA PHE A 501 8.81 -8.56 18.97
C PHE A 501 9.61 -7.45 19.64
N PRO A 502 9.23 -7.02 20.85
CA PRO A 502 9.84 -5.87 21.51
C PRO A 502 11.23 -6.17 22.05
N ARG A 503 12.09 -5.15 22.08
CA ARG A 503 13.44 -5.19 22.68
C ARG A 503 13.43 -5.73 24.11
N SER A 504 12.41 -5.40 24.90
CA SER A 504 12.28 -5.86 26.29
C SER A 504 12.26 -7.39 26.44
N ASN A 505 12.05 -8.15 25.37
CA ASN A 505 12.19 -9.60 25.38
C ASN A 505 13.65 -10.04 25.53
N TRP A 506 14.59 -9.34 24.90
CA TRP A 506 16.03 -9.62 24.99
C TRP A 506 16.62 -9.21 26.35
N GLU A 507 15.94 -8.35 27.08
CA GLU A 507 16.34 -7.88 28.41
C GLU A 507 15.87 -8.82 29.53
N SER A 508 14.98 -9.78 29.22
CA SER A 508 14.45 -10.74 30.18
C SER A 508 14.66 -12.18 29.69
N LYS A 509 15.44 -12.96 30.46
CA LYS A 509 15.70 -14.38 30.13
C LYS A 509 14.42 -15.19 29.94
N SER A 510 13.40 -14.94 30.76
CA SER A 510 12.13 -15.68 30.66
C SER A 510 11.32 -15.29 29.42
N LYS A 511 11.29 -14.00 29.06
CA LYS A 511 10.62 -13.54 27.84
C LYS A 511 11.35 -14.01 26.58
N LEU A 512 12.68 -13.91 26.57
CA LEU A 512 13.50 -14.43 25.47
C LEU A 512 13.25 -15.92 25.25
N ALA A 513 13.27 -16.73 26.31
CA ALA A 513 12.99 -18.16 26.21
C ALA A 513 11.55 -18.44 25.72
N ALA A 514 10.57 -17.67 26.19
CA ALA A 514 9.17 -17.82 25.75
C ALA A 514 8.99 -17.49 24.26
N GLN A 515 9.59 -16.38 23.76
CA GLN A 515 9.51 -16.03 22.34
C GLN A 515 10.25 -17.04 21.46
N THR A 516 11.45 -17.49 21.85
CA THR A 516 12.22 -18.46 21.06
C THR A 516 11.45 -19.76 20.94
N LYS A 517 10.87 -20.24 22.04
CA LYS A 517 10.01 -21.43 22.05
C LYS A 517 8.82 -21.25 21.10
N ALA A 518 8.14 -20.10 21.15
CA ALA A 518 7.00 -19.80 20.30
C ALA A 518 7.38 -19.77 18.80
N LEU A 519 8.50 -19.12 18.46
CA LEU A 519 9.02 -19.06 17.08
C LEU A 519 9.33 -20.46 16.55
N ARG A 520 10.07 -21.26 17.33
CA ARG A 520 10.44 -22.64 16.98
C ARG A 520 9.22 -23.53 16.78
N GLN A 521 8.23 -23.47 17.67
CA GLN A 521 7.01 -24.27 17.55
C GLN A 521 6.26 -23.97 16.23
N SER A 522 6.14 -22.70 15.87
CA SER A 522 5.40 -22.29 14.67
C SER A 522 6.14 -22.68 13.39
N ILE A 523 7.46 -22.47 13.31
CA ILE A 523 8.23 -22.78 12.09
C ILE A 523 8.44 -24.27 11.85
N GLU A 524 8.55 -25.09 12.90
CA GLU A 524 8.58 -26.55 12.74
C GLU A 524 7.28 -27.09 12.12
N THR A 525 6.18 -26.33 12.21
CA THR A 525 4.90 -26.67 11.58
C THR A 525 4.72 -25.99 10.20
N ALA A 526 5.02 -24.69 10.11
CA ALA A 526 4.80 -23.89 8.91
C ALA A 526 5.83 -24.14 7.80
N GLY A 527 7.07 -24.50 8.16
CA GLY A 527 8.17 -24.77 7.24
C GLY A 527 8.90 -23.54 6.67
N MET A 528 8.31 -22.34 6.71
CA MET A 528 8.97 -21.09 6.31
C MET A 528 8.70 -19.95 7.30
N MET A 529 9.76 -19.24 7.71
CA MET A 529 9.71 -18.00 8.46
C MET A 529 10.68 -17.00 7.84
N LEU A 530 10.21 -15.76 7.69
CA LEU A 530 11.02 -14.62 7.29
C LEU A 530 11.08 -13.65 8.46
N GLY A 531 12.14 -12.87 8.55
CA GLY A 531 12.18 -11.83 9.54
C GLY A 531 13.24 -10.78 9.34
N TYR A 532 13.09 -9.76 10.16
CA TYR A 532 13.87 -8.56 10.11
C TYR A 532 14.36 -8.23 11.51
N ASN A 533 15.57 -7.68 11.60
CA ASN A 533 16.06 -7.03 12.82
C ASN A 533 16.38 -5.58 12.51
N PHE A 534 15.84 -4.69 13.32
CA PHE A 534 16.04 -3.25 13.24
C PHE A 534 15.65 -2.61 14.57
N LYS A 535 15.96 -1.34 14.74
CA LYS A 535 15.24 -0.47 15.68
C LYS A 535 14.66 0.71 14.94
N THR A 536 13.61 1.31 15.47
CA THR A 536 13.19 2.62 14.99
C THR A 536 14.10 3.68 15.62
N ALA A 537 14.82 4.45 14.82
CA ALA A 537 15.61 5.56 15.36
C ALA A 537 14.71 6.64 15.98
N VAL A 538 15.12 7.16 17.13
CA VAL A 538 14.58 8.41 17.66
C VAL A 538 15.47 9.55 17.15
N ASN A 539 14.89 10.46 16.36
CA ASN A 539 15.58 11.62 15.84
C ASN A 539 15.01 12.88 16.52
N PRO A 540 15.74 13.49 17.47
CA PRO A 540 15.24 14.66 18.20
C PRO A 540 15.07 15.90 17.32
N SER A 541 15.68 15.92 16.12
CA SER A 541 15.53 17.00 15.15
C SER A 541 14.28 16.85 14.27
N VAL A 542 13.47 15.81 14.51
CA VAL A 542 12.29 15.48 13.72
C VAL A 542 11.10 15.25 14.64
N ASN A 543 9.95 15.83 14.30
CA ASN A 543 8.70 15.45 14.94
C ASN A 543 8.25 14.07 14.45
N GLN A 544 8.48 13.07 15.30
CA GLN A 544 8.06 11.68 15.08
C GLN A 544 6.70 11.36 15.72
N THR A 545 5.95 12.39 16.14
CA THR A 545 4.57 12.25 16.62
C THR A 545 3.66 12.00 15.43
N ASN A 546 3.26 10.75 15.23
CA ASN A 546 2.41 10.29 14.15
C ASN A 546 1.65 9.01 14.54
N ALA A 547 0.79 8.53 13.66
CA ALA A 547 -0.12 7.42 13.94
C ALA A 547 0.49 6.02 13.81
N VAL A 548 1.79 5.91 13.51
CA VAL A 548 2.49 4.61 13.48
C VAL A 548 2.24 3.87 14.78
N ASN A 549 1.90 2.58 14.69
CA ASN A 549 1.65 1.76 15.88
C ASN A 549 2.80 1.94 16.88
N PRO A 550 2.53 2.41 18.11
CA PRO A 550 3.58 2.71 19.09
C PRO A 550 4.52 1.53 19.35
N ALA A 551 4.06 0.28 19.17
CA ALA A 551 4.91 -0.90 19.30
C ALA A 551 6.14 -0.87 18.39
N PHE A 552 6.08 -0.23 17.21
CA PHE A 552 7.26 -0.05 16.33
C PHE A 552 8.45 0.62 17.01
N ARG A 553 8.18 1.51 17.98
CA ARG A 553 9.24 2.21 18.72
C ARG A 553 10.02 1.26 19.63
N GLU A 554 9.36 0.21 20.09
CA GLU A 554 9.93 -0.81 20.98
C GLU A 554 10.37 -2.08 20.23
N THR A 555 9.98 -2.24 18.96
CA THR A 555 10.32 -3.42 18.15
C THR A 555 11.82 -3.57 17.96
N LEU A 556 12.30 -4.80 18.14
CA LEU A 556 13.65 -5.22 17.76
C LEU A 556 13.67 -6.27 16.64
N MET A 557 12.57 -7.01 16.50
CA MET A 557 12.40 -7.99 15.43
C MET A 557 10.97 -7.96 14.90
N HIS A 558 10.85 -7.97 13.58
CA HIS A 558 9.59 -8.22 12.88
C HIS A 558 9.71 -9.60 12.23
N ALA A 559 8.80 -10.53 12.54
CA ALA A 559 8.83 -11.86 11.96
C ALA A 559 7.51 -12.18 11.27
N MET A 560 7.61 -12.90 10.16
CA MET A 560 6.50 -13.34 9.32
C MET A 560 6.51 -14.86 9.20
N LEU A 561 5.33 -15.45 9.26
CA LEU A 561 5.08 -16.87 9.02
C LEU A 561 4.25 -17.02 7.75
N GLY A 562 4.54 -18.04 6.95
CA GLY A 562 3.76 -18.36 5.75
C GLY A 562 2.93 -19.64 5.93
N THR A 563 1.81 -19.71 5.23
CA THR A 563 1.11 -20.96 4.91
C THR A 563 1.02 -21.09 3.39
N VAL A 564 0.98 -22.32 2.89
CA VAL A 564 0.86 -22.62 1.46
C VAL A 564 -0.22 -23.66 1.22
N TRP A 565 -0.77 -23.67 0.01
CA TRP A 565 -1.72 -24.69 -0.42
C TRP A 565 -1.51 -25.09 -1.88
N SER A 566 -2.18 -26.15 -2.31
CA SER A 566 -2.10 -26.61 -3.69
C SER A 566 -2.88 -25.68 -4.64
N GLN A 567 -2.51 -25.65 -5.91
CA GLN A 567 -3.24 -24.93 -6.95
C GLN A 567 -4.69 -25.40 -7.12
N GLU A 568 -5.04 -26.61 -6.64
CA GLU A 568 -6.39 -27.15 -6.71
C GLU A 568 -7.19 -26.93 -5.42
N ALA A 569 -6.63 -26.24 -4.43
CA ALA A 569 -7.28 -25.99 -3.15
C ALA A 569 -8.62 -25.27 -3.33
N THR A 570 -9.67 -25.85 -2.77
CA THR A 570 -11.01 -25.27 -2.68
C THR A 570 -11.02 -24.05 -1.75
N PRO A 571 -12.02 -23.15 -1.85
CA PRO A 571 -12.18 -22.05 -0.89
C PRO A 571 -12.20 -22.51 0.58
N ALA A 572 -12.77 -23.69 0.86
CA ALA A 572 -12.80 -24.26 2.22
C ALA A 572 -11.42 -24.69 2.71
N GLU A 573 -10.58 -25.25 1.85
CA GLU A 573 -9.20 -25.62 2.19
C GLU A 573 -8.33 -24.38 2.39
N ILE A 574 -8.53 -23.32 1.61
CA ILE A 574 -7.85 -22.02 1.81
C ILE A 574 -8.26 -21.41 3.15
N ALA A 575 -9.56 -21.37 3.46
CA ALA A 575 -10.05 -20.91 4.76
C ALA A 575 -9.45 -21.72 5.92
N ALA A 576 -9.37 -23.05 5.78
CA ALA A 576 -8.73 -23.90 6.78
C ALA A 576 -7.23 -23.60 6.94
N ALA A 577 -6.50 -23.40 5.84
CA ALA A 577 -5.08 -23.03 5.88
C ALA A 577 -4.85 -21.67 6.55
N ASN A 578 -5.71 -20.68 6.27
CA ASN A 578 -5.66 -19.37 6.91
C ASN A 578 -6.01 -19.44 8.40
N LYS A 579 -7.01 -20.23 8.78
CA LYS A 579 -7.32 -20.48 10.19
C LYS A 579 -6.13 -21.11 10.93
N ASN A 580 -5.49 -22.11 10.32
CA ASN A 580 -4.29 -22.73 10.89
C ASN A 580 -3.15 -21.73 11.03
N LEU A 581 -2.99 -20.78 10.09
CA LEU A 581 -2.02 -19.70 10.22
C LEU A 581 -2.30 -18.82 11.44
N VAL A 582 -3.55 -18.40 11.65
CA VAL A 582 -3.95 -17.63 12.84
C VAL A 582 -3.64 -18.41 14.13
N GLU A 583 -3.92 -19.72 14.17
CA GLU A 583 -3.63 -20.59 15.31
C GLU A 583 -2.12 -20.76 15.54
N MET A 584 -1.31 -20.89 14.48
CA MET A 584 0.16 -20.97 14.57
C MET A 584 0.80 -19.69 15.11
N LEU A 585 0.15 -18.53 14.93
CA LEU A 585 0.60 -17.26 15.53
C LEU A 585 0.17 -17.10 16.99
N GLN A 586 -0.72 -17.94 17.51
CA GLN A 586 -1.24 -17.78 18.88
C GLN A 586 -0.12 -17.83 19.94
N PRO A 587 0.85 -18.75 19.90
CA PRO A 587 2.00 -18.72 20.81
C PRO A 587 2.82 -17.42 20.72
N TRP A 588 2.87 -16.78 19.53
CA TRP A 588 3.58 -15.50 19.37
C TRP A 588 2.82 -14.38 20.06
N ARG A 589 1.48 -14.37 20.00
CA ARG A 589 0.65 -13.39 20.72
C ARG A 589 0.79 -13.53 22.23
N GLU A 590 0.79 -14.76 22.72
CA GLU A 590 0.92 -15.08 24.15
C GLU A 590 2.30 -14.74 24.71
N ALA A 591 3.37 -15.01 23.96
CA ALA A 591 4.72 -14.63 24.36
C ALA A 591 4.97 -13.11 24.29
N ASN A 592 4.18 -12.38 23.49
CA ASN A 592 4.38 -10.97 23.18
C ASN A 592 3.08 -10.16 23.29
N PRO A 593 2.45 -10.10 24.48
CA PRO A 593 1.21 -9.36 24.67
C PRO A 593 1.43 -7.87 24.39
N GLY A 594 0.53 -7.26 23.62
CA GLY A 594 0.59 -5.84 23.27
C GLY A 594 1.59 -5.46 22.17
N ALA A 595 2.47 -6.36 21.72
CA ALA A 595 3.49 -6.05 20.71
C ALA A 595 2.92 -5.75 19.32
N GLY A 596 1.72 -6.24 19.01
CA GLY A 596 1.04 -5.96 17.74
C GLY A 596 1.73 -6.57 16.51
N ALA A 597 1.39 -6.04 15.35
CA ALA A 597 1.83 -6.47 14.03
C ALA A 597 1.96 -5.26 13.08
N TYR A 598 2.73 -5.42 12.01
CA TYR A 598 2.85 -4.39 10.99
C TYR A 598 1.71 -4.51 9.98
N LEU A 599 0.79 -3.54 9.97
CA LEU A 599 -0.47 -3.61 9.23
C LEU A 599 -0.36 -3.83 7.71
N ASN A 600 0.78 -3.51 7.10
CA ASN A 600 1.00 -3.75 5.66
C ASN A 600 1.46 -5.17 5.35
N GLU A 601 1.98 -5.91 6.33
CA GLU A 601 2.54 -7.26 6.20
C GLU A 601 1.95 -8.21 7.28
N ALA A 602 0.74 -7.91 7.75
CA ALA A 602 0.01 -8.69 8.76
C ALA A 602 -1.07 -9.57 8.13
N ASP A 603 -1.69 -10.43 8.94
CA ASP A 603 -2.81 -11.27 8.51
C ASP A 603 -4.10 -10.46 8.43
N ILE A 604 -4.84 -10.53 7.32
CA ILE A 604 -6.19 -9.98 7.20
C ILE A 604 -7.16 -10.53 8.26
N ASN A 605 -6.88 -11.72 8.81
CA ASN A 605 -7.64 -12.39 9.84
C ASN A 605 -7.07 -12.19 11.26
N GLU A 606 -6.13 -11.25 11.46
CA GLU A 606 -5.55 -11.00 12.79
C GLU A 606 -6.66 -10.71 13.81
N PRO A 607 -6.78 -11.53 14.88
CA PRO A 607 -7.74 -11.26 15.93
C PRO A 607 -7.36 -9.98 16.66
N ASN A 608 -8.35 -9.16 17.00
CA ASN A 608 -8.12 -7.84 17.62
C ASN A 608 -7.18 -6.94 16.80
N TRP A 609 -7.32 -6.95 15.46
CA TRP A 609 -6.53 -6.15 14.53
C TRP A 609 -6.46 -4.67 14.92
N GLN A 610 -7.49 -4.11 15.58
CA GLN A 610 -7.47 -2.74 16.10
C GLN A 610 -6.26 -2.48 17.01
N GLN A 611 -6.08 -3.34 18.01
CA GLN A 611 -4.92 -3.29 18.89
C GLN A 611 -3.65 -3.67 18.14
N ALA A 612 -3.70 -4.74 17.34
CA ALA A 612 -2.50 -5.26 16.72
C ALA A 612 -1.89 -4.27 15.72
N PHE A 613 -2.69 -3.53 14.97
CA PHE A 613 -2.24 -2.68 13.86
C PHE A 613 -2.08 -1.22 14.25
N TYR A 614 -2.82 -0.75 15.24
CA TYR A 614 -2.84 0.67 15.63
C TYR A 614 -2.49 0.91 17.10
N GLY A 615 -2.49 -0.13 17.92
CA GLY A 615 -2.14 -0.03 19.34
C GLY A 615 -3.04 0.96 20.09
N SER A 616 -2.43 1.76 20.97
CA SER A 616 -3.14 2.78 21.74
C SER A 616 -3.68 3.95 20.90
N ASN A 617 -3.34 4.04 19.62
CA ASN A 617 -3.85 5.10 18.75
C ASN A 617 -5.27 4.83 18.25
N TYR A 618 -5.77 3.59 18.37
CA TYR A 618 -6.99 3.17 17.67
C TYR A 618 -8.21 4.04 17.98
N ASP A 619 -8.52 4.27 19.26
CA ASP A 619 -9.73 5.01 19.65
C ASP A 619 -9.71 6.45 19.11
N TYR A 620 -8.54 7.09 19.14
CA TYR A 620 -8.38 8.44 18.59
C TYR A 620 -8.50 8.42 17.06
N LEU A 621 -7.85 7.47 16.39
CA LEU A 621 -7.98 7.30 14.94
C LEU A 621 -9.43 7.05 14.53
N TYR A 622 -10.18 6.22 15.27
CA TYR A 622 -11.59 5.99 14.99
C TYR A 622 -12.42 7.28 15.12
N GLN A 623 -12.18 8.11 16.14
CA GLN A 623 -12.83 9.43 16.25
C GLN A 623 -12.52 10.32 15.04
N LEU A 624 -11.26 10.36 14.60
CA LEU A 624 -10.86 11.10 13.40
C LEU A 624 -11.52 10.54 12.14
N LYS A 625 -11.66 9.21 12.04
CA LYS A 625 -12.34 8.57 10.91
C LYS A 625 -13.80 9.06 10.81
N GLN A 626 -14.51 9.12 11.93
CA GLN A 626 -15.89 9.64 11.94
C GLN A 626 -15.94 11.16 11.66
N LYS A 627 -14.89 11.92 12.02
CA LYS A 627 -14.78 13.35 11.70
C LYS A 627 -14.57 13.61 10.21
N TYR A 628 -13.61 12.92 9.58
CA TYR A 628 -13.19 13.18 8.20
C TYR A 628 -14.00 12.42 7.16
N ASP A 629 -14.53 11.24 7.51
CA ASP A 629 -15.36 10.41 6.63
C ASP A 629 -16.64 9.92 7.34
N PRO A 630 -17.55 10.83 7.73
CA PRO A 630 -18.82 10.46 8.35
C PRO A 630 -19.71 9.59 7.43
N TRP A 631 -19.46 9.63 6.11
CA TRP A 631 -20.20 8.87 5.10
C TRP A 631 -19.78 7.40 5.01
N GLY A 632 -18.62 7.04 5.57
CA GLY A 632 -17.98 5.74 5.31
C GLY A 632 -17.76 5.52 3.81
N LEU A 633 -17.21 6.53 3.14
CA LEU A 633 -16.85 6.48 1.72
C LEU A 633 -15.61 5.58 1.51
N LEU A 634 -14.59 5.78 2.33
CA LEU A 634 -13.32 5.08 2.23
C LEU A 634 -13.33 3.87 3.17
N TYR A 635 -13.24 2.68 2.57
CA TYR A 635 -13.24 1.41 3.28
C TYR A 635 -12.11 0.54 2.74
N ALA A 636 -11.47 -0.18 3.66
CA ALA A 636 -10.65 -1.34 3.35
C ALA A 636 -10.67 -2.29 4.56
N THR A 637 -10.54 -3.60 4.32
CA THR A 637 -10.50 -4.59 5.39
C THR A 637 -9.38 -4.26 6.38
N THR A 638 -9.66 -4.31 7.69
CA THR A 638 -8.74 -3.95 8.80
C THR A 638 -8.25 -2.49 8.81
N ALA A 639 -8.78 -1.62 7.96
CA ALA A 639 -8.56 -0.18 8.09
C ALA A 639 -9.35 0.38 9.28
N VAL A 640 -8.89 1.49 9.85
CA VAL A 640 -9.63 2.19 10.92
C VAL A 640 -11.08 2.48 10.49
N GLY A 641 -12.05 2.04 11.31
CA GLY A 641 -13.49 2.18 11.04
C GLY A 641 -14.08 1.10 10.13
N SER A 642 -13.28 0.12 9.70
CA SER A 642 -13.76 -0.99 8.85
C SER A 642 -14.69 -1.96 9.58
N GLU A 643 -14.68 -1.98 10.91
CA GLU A 643 -15.60 -2.75 11.75
C GLU A 643 -17.05 -2.29 11.61
N ASP A 644 -17.29 -1.06 11.17
CA ASP A 644 -18.64 -0.55 10.90
C ASP A 644 -19.27 -1.22 9.66
N TRP A 645 -18.51 -2.04 8.92
CA TRP A 645 -18.91 -2.66 7.66
C TRP A 645 -18.62 -4.16 7.63
N PHE A 646 -19.30 -4.85 6.73
CA PHE A 646 -19.03 -6.23 6.35
C PHE A 646 -19.27 -6.41 4.85
N ILE A 647 -18.62 -7.41 4.26
CA ILE A 647 -18.85 -7.80 2.87
C ILE A 647 -19.81 -9.00 2.88
N THR A 648 -20.76 -9.09 1.95
CA THR A 648 -21.65 -10.25 1.84
C THR A 648 -20.91 -11.48 1.33
N ASP A 649 -21.51 -12.67 1.52
CA ASP A 649 -21.07 -13.93 0.92
C ASP A 649 -19.62 -14.33 1.27
N GLN A 650 -19.18 -13.94 2.47
CA GLN A 650 -17.84 -14.25 2.98
C GLN A 650 -17.76 -15.66 3.55
N LEU A 651 -16.64 -16.31 3.30
CA LEU A 651 -16.22 -17.49 4.04
C LEU A 651 -15.31 -17.04 5.18
N GLU A 652 -15.57 -17.50 6.39
CA GLU A 652 -14.72 -17.21 7.55
C GLU A 652 -13.27 -17.65 7.27
N TYR A 653 -12.29 -16.84 7.66
CA TYR A 653 -10.86 -17.01 7.33
C TYR A 653 -10.49 -16.92 5.84
N TYR A 654 -11.44 -16.65 4.95
CA TYR A 654 -11.17 -16.32 3.56
C TYR A 654 -12.02 -15.13 3.11
N PRO A 655 -11.73 -13.92 3.66
CA PRO A 655 -12.56 -12.73 3.45
C PRO A 655 -12.36 -12.09 2.07
N THR A 656 -12.93 -12.74 1.04
CA THR A 656 -12.82 -12.26 -0.34
C THR A 656 -13.48 -10.90 -0.55
N GLN A 657 -12.97 -10.09 -1.47
CA GLN A 657 -13.51 -8.78 -1.81
C GLN A 657 -14.66 -8.84 -2.83
N ASN A 658 -15.22 -10.02 -3.10
CA ASN A 658 -16.18 -10.28 -4.18
C ASN A 658 -17.57 -9.69 -3.93
N GLY A 659 -18.00 -9.70 -2.66
CA GLY A 659 -19.38 -9.39 -2.29
C GLY A 659 -19.70 -7.91 -2.17
N ARG A 660 -20.95 -7.64 -1.80
CA ARG A 660 -21.45 -6.29 -1.54
C ARG A 660 -20.96 -5.78 -0.19
N LEU A 661 -20.55 -4.52 -0.13
CA LEU A 661 -20.17 -3.85 1.12
C LEU A 661 -21.43 -3.29 1.83
N CYS A 662 -21.70 -3.76 3.05
CA CYS A 662 -22.86 -3.40 3.86
C CYS A 662 -22.46 -2.89 5.25
N PRO A 663 -23.20 -1.95 5.84
CA PRO A 663 -22.98 -1.55 7.23
C PRO A 663 -23.40 -2.67 8.19
N ARG A 664 -22.72 -2.78 9.33
CA ARG A 664 -23.05 -3.75 10.39
C ARG A 664 -24.26 -3.36 11.22
#